data_AF-A0A1Y1VQY2-F1
#
_entry.id   AF-A0A1Y1VQY2-F1
#
_cell.length_a   1.000
_cell.length_b   1.000
_cell.length_c   1.000
_cell.angle_alpha   90.00
_cell.angle_beta   90.00
_cell.angle_gamma   90.00
#
_symmetry.space_group_name_H-M   'P 1'
#
loop_
_entity.id
_entity.type
_entity.pdbx_description
1 polymer ?
#
loop_
_entity_poly.entity_id
_entity_poly.type
_entity_poly.pdbx_seq_one_letter_code
_entity_poly.pdbx_strand_id
1 'polypeptide(L)'
;MGNILNSKSQESIWTTDNNSLCMSILDEDLSYINDASVRNSYVIKTKMYICNSSNLYQHWKFTTLSSNYSASKTTTTTKKTTTTTKKTTTTTKKTTTTTKISSTQNVYYTPLTMGEYDQELTNPYRGWFHGAVTIDLNDYPELDCNFINRFHQVQKYDKGLQYLGVRLAEFRDRKISEKALAALDNLLNEYKKRQETIDPTTQVILRFYYDGENNCKTKSDSFDPIISGIDEDEKNDSDTEGKFSQVDDGHLHVSYEDFQYIQQIYNPNILNESPISEEEEETAEVMQVEDEETEPTEDIEYIVENKQEIGYINDENDLVLFNNAEQIQLDEESQKKLEYKERYLNERYYNKYHELNLKREELEDYVKNSVFINDKLNKTRLIENNRISNRASIRDDFIIKNATVSDLSKSNLSVAKELKKISYYQCTEKSPSDSSKCIKQKVVNTYCIYQFKPSTGCQLYTTYEIEPDDINVIFTHIVQLASIVNKYKNLIYIYQGSFVGTFGEMHHSNYLDLNSLTQIMKTIERNFDPSIFLSVRTPRFNRGVKNNMKTSSRYSSFVSRAGLYNDGLFYSETDYGTYGNTDININNGDVNAYRSQEVQYQNELCLTVPNGGEGVFNANVVDSYTNVSDLNTVNSILKSPKTYINFYVSEAHARNIHLTYLNYEYDQRLFNHWAKTTAKYVNKPNWNLNGKEYIANNLGYRYVIRSSKLLSTNVLNIVVENVGFAPAYVSFNTKVILRSTSPSQEIELNIQSDNRKWGFIKQGNTYVKTVTLSVDLSQQYSKLKGKSYTIFFNVHDPRTGVDIKFGNYNTYYDNLGYRVGILNLA
;
A
#
# COMPACT_ATOMS: atom_id res chain seq x y z
N MET A 1 31.22 -32.43 1.84
CA MET A 1 30.52 -31.19 2.24
C MET A 1 30.73 -30.15 1.16
N GLY A 2 29.73 -29.30 0.91
CA GLY A 2 29.81 -28.26 -0.13
C GLY A 2 30.83 -27.16 0.22
N ASN A 3 31.18 -26.36 -0.78
CA ASN A 3 32.18 -25.31 -0.61
C ASN A 3 31.63 -24.15 0.22
N ILE A 4 32.15 -23.97 1.45
CA ILE A 4 31.71 -22.93 2.41
C ILE A 4 32.00 -21.49 1.91
N LEU A 5 32.75 -21.34 0.81
CA LEU A 5 33.29 -20.06 0.32
C LEU A 5 32.27 -18.93 0.12
N ASN A 6 30.97 -19.22 -0.04
CA ASN A 6 29.94 -18.22 -0.38
C ASN A 6 29.03 -17.77 0.78
N SER A 7 29.17 -18.28 2.02
CA SER A 7 28.33 -17.78 3.12
C SER A 7 28.76 -16.37 3.56
N LYS A 8 27.77 -15.46 3.68
CA LYS A 8 27.88 -14.20 4.43
C LYS A 8 26.86 -14.09 5.58
N SER A 9 25.91 -15.01 5.69
CA SER A 9 25.03 -15.14 6.86
C SER A 9 25.62 -16.13 7.87
N GLN A 10 25.36 -15.88 9.16
CA GLN A 10 25.90 -16.63 10.30
C GLN A 10 25.01 -17.83 10.68
N GLU A 11 24.34 -18.44 9.68
CA GLU A 11 23.17 -19.30 9.89
C GLU A 11 23.43 -20.79 9.64
N SER A 12 22.58 -21.64 10.22
CA SER A 12 22.78 -23.08 10.36
C SER A 12 22.36 -23.90 9.12
N ILE A 13 23.14 -24.93 8.83
CA ILE A 13 22.99 -25.83 7.68
C ILE A 13 22.16 -27.06 8.07
N TRP A 14 21.04 -27.29 7.41
CA TRP A 14 20.20 -28.47 7.64
C TRP A 14 20.82 -29.76 7.09
N THR A 15 20.63 -30.88 7.78
CA THR A 15 21.12 -32.18 7.30
C THR A 15 20.17 -32.75 6.23
N THR A 16 20.71 -33.37 5.18
CA THR A 16 19.90 -33.96 4.09
C THR A 16 19.07 -35.16 4.53
N ASP A 17 19.48 -35.81 5.62
CA ASP A 17 19.00 -37.13 6.00
C ASP A 17 18.02 -37.06 7.20
N ASN A 18 17.93 -35.91 7.87
CA ASN A 18 16.96 -35.66 8.94
C ASN A 18 16.56 -34.16 9.00
N ASN A 19 15.29 -33.88 8.67
CA ASN A 19 14.68 -32.55 8.65
C ASN A 19 14.33 -31.99 10.05
N SER A 20 14.71 -32.68 11.13
CA SER A 20 14.66 -32.16 12.50
C SER A 20 16.05 -31.81 13.05
N LEU A 21 17.12 -31.95 12.25
CA LEU A 21 18.49 -31.66 12.66
C LEU A 21 19.16 -30.62 11.76
N CYS A 22 19.69 -29.56 12.38
CA CYS A 22 20.48 -28.52 11.71
C CYS A 22 21.82 -28.28 12.41
N MET A 23 22.81 -27.76 11.69
CA MET A 23 24.22 -27.69 12.10
C MET A 23 24.74 -26.26 11.95
N SER A 24 25.06 -25.60 13.07
CA SER A 24 25.68 -24.26 13.04
C SER A 24 27.18 -24.33 13.29
N ILE A 25 27.90 -23.27 12.92
CA ILE A 25 29.24 -22.99 13.45
C ILE A 25 29.08 -22.47 14.88
N LEU A 26 30.02 -22.78 15.78
CA LEU A 26 29.98 -22.23 17.15
C LEU A 26 30.21 -20.72 17.14
N ASP A 27 29.50 -19.98 17.99
CA ASP A 27 29.58 -18.52 18.07
C ASP A 27 31.03 -18.00 18.28
N GLU A 28 31.84 -18.73 19.03
CA GLU A 28 33.27 -18.44 19.25
C GLU A 28 34.12 -18.50 17.97
N ASP A 29 33.72 -19.31 16.99
CA ASP A 29 34.44 -19.54 15.73
C ASP A 29 33.85 -18.74 14.53
N LEU A 30 32.72 -18.04 14.70
CA LEU A 30 32.06 -17.25 13.64
C LEU A 30 32.99 -16.19 13.01
N SER A 31 33.90 -15.63 13.80
CA SER A 31 34.83 -14.59 13.33
C SER A 31 35.79 -15.08 12.24
N TYR A 32 36.15 -16.37 12.24
CA TYR A 32 37.08 -16.96 11.26
C TYR A 32 36.46 -17.20 9.88
N ILE A 33 35.13 -17.09 9.73
CA ILE A 33 34.42 -17.30 8.44
C ILE A 33 34.78 -16.22 7.42
N ASN A 34 35.00 -14.99 7.90
CA ASN A 34 35.30 -13.82 7.07
C ASN A 34 36.80 -13.67 6.74
N ASP A 35 37.68 -14.42 7.41
CA ASP A 35 39.11 -14.43 7.10
C ASP A 35 39.43 -15.48 6.02
N ALA A 36 39.74 -14.99 4.82
CA ALA A 36 40.06 -15.82 3.66
C ALA A 36 41.32 -16.70 3.84
N SER A 37 42.20 -16.37 4.79
CA SER A 37 43.41 -17.14 5.11
C SER A 37 43.14 -18.29 6.10
N VAL A 38 42.14 -18.15 6.98
CA VAL A 38 41.84 -19.12 8.05
C VAL A 38 40.68 -20.05 7.69
N ARG A 39 39.73 -19.66 6.82
CA ARG A 39 38.50 -20.43 6.53
C ARG A 39 38.66 -21.83 5.92
N ASN A 40 39.89 -22.22 5.55
CA ASN A 40 40.24 -23.56 5.07
C ASN A 40 40.89 -24.45 6.15
N SER A 41 41.01 -23.95 7.39
CA SER A 41 41.70 -24.61 8.50
C SER A 41 40.74 -25.43 9.36
N TYR A 42 41.25 -26.53 9.93
CA TYR A 42 40.49 -27.52 10.71
C TYR A 42 40.01 -27.03 12.09
N VAL A 43 40.13 -25.72 12.38
CA VAL A 43 39.83 -25.13 13.71
C VAL A 43 38.37 -24.72 13.88
N ILE A 44 37.62 -24.52 12.79
CA ILE A 44 36.21 -24.11 12.84
C ILE A 44 35.35 -25.29 13.31
N LYS A 45 34.82 -25.20 14.52
CA LYS A 45 33.94 -26.23 15.10
C LYS A 45 32.49 -26.01 14.71
N THR A 46 31.77 -27.10 14.50
CA THR A 46 30.31 -27.08 14.27
C THR A 46 29.57 -27.84 15.36
N LYS A 47 28.30 -27.47 15.59
CA LYS A 47 27.41 -28.09 16.55
C LYS A 47 26.06 -28.39 15.91
N MET A 48 25.53 -29.58 16.21
CA MET A 48 24.24 -30.05 15.71
C MET A 48 23.15 -29.77 16.75
N TYR A 49 22.00 -29.29 16.26
CA TYR A 49 20.84 -28.83 17.03
C TYR A 49 19.59 -29.55 16.55
N ILE A 50 18.56 -29.61 17.41
CA ILE A 50 17.21 -30.03 17.03
C ILE A 50 16.43 -28.78 16.59
N CYS A 51 15.88 -28.79 15.39
CA CYS A 51 15.38 -27.61 14.69
C CYS A 51 13.98 -27.88 14.08
N ASN A 52 13.09 -26.87 14.04
CA ASN A 52 11.68 -27.05 13.64
C ASN A 52 11.50 -27.38 12.14
N SER A 53 10.69 -28.39 11.82
CA SER A 53 10.49 -28.97 10.48
C SER A 53 9.86 -28.06 9.42
N SER A 54 9.53 -26.80 9.75
CA SER A 54 8.81 -25.86 8.88
C SER A 54 9.61 -25.34 7.68
N ASN A 55 10.94 -25.54 7.64
CA ASN A 55 11.83 -25.09 6.55
C ASN A 55 11.79 -23.58 6.22
N LEU A 56 11.20 -22.75 7.08
CA LEU A 56 10.94 -21.32 6.86
C LEU A 56 12.20 -20.44 6.67
N TYR A 57 13.39 -21.00 6.89
CA TYR A 57 14.70 -20.33 6.71
C TYR A 57 15.60 -21.03 5.65
N GLN A 58 15.02 -21.82 4.74
CA GLN A 58 15.79 -22.44 3.63
C GLN A 58 16.17 -21.41 2.55
N HIS A 59 17.40 -20.89 2.61
CA HIS A 59 17.90 -19.96 1.58
C HIS A 59 18.89 -20.57 0.56
N TRP A 60 19.38 -21.80 0.74
CA TRP A 60 20.30 -22.44 -0.23
C TRP A 60 19.72 -23.67 -0.89
N LYS A 61 19.85 -23.72 -2.22
CA LYS A 61 19.58 -24.88 -3.07
C LYS A 61 20.90 -25.57 -3.40
N PHE A 62 21.01 -26.88 -3.19
CA PHE A 62 22.16 -27.65 -3.66
C PHE A 62 22.28 -27.57 -5.19
N THR A 63 23.46 -27.18 -5.68
CA THR A 63 23.84 -27.35 -7.08
C THR A 63 24.72 -28.59 -7.19
N THR A 64 24.31 -29.58 -8.00
CA THR A 64 25.10 -30.79 -8.25
C THR A 64 26.38 -30.43 -9.00
N LEU A 65 27.53 -30.47 -8.34
CA LEU A 65 28.82 -30.05 -8.91
C LEU A 65 29.46 -31.10 -9.84
N SER A 66 29.00 -32.35 -9.84
CA SER A 66 29.32 -33.34 -10.87
C SER A 66 28.29 -34.49 -10.91
N SER A 67 28.07 -35.05 -12.11
CA SER A 67 27.33 -36.30 -12.31
C SER A 67 28.28 -37.37 -12.85
N ASN A 68 28.32 -38.53 -12.20
CA ASN A 68 29.20 -39.64 -12.58
C ASN A 68 28.61 -40.45 -13.75
N TYR A 69 28.46 -39.83 -14.92
CA TYR A 69 28.12 -40.55 -16.16
C TYR A 69 29.31 -40.59 -17.11
N SER A 70 29.95 -41.76 -17.21
CA SER A 70 31.17 -41.97 -17.99
C SER A 70 30.86 -42.28 -19.46
N ALA A 71 31.11 -41.32 -20.35
CA ALA A 71 31.31 -41.57 -21.78
C ALA A 71 32.72 -41.14 -22.18
N SER A 72 33.41 -41.97 -22.96
CA SER A 72 34.88 -41.98 -23.01
C SER A 72 35.47 -41.34 -24.28
N LYS A 73 36.76 -40.99 -24.17
CA LYS A 73 37.82 -40.98 -25.22
C LYS A 73 38.08 -39.75 -26.11
N THR A 74 39.29 -39.21 -25.87
CA THR A 74 40.37 -38.97 -26.85
C THR A 74 40.47 -37.60 -27.56
N THR A 75 41.39 -36.78 -27.02
CA THR A 75 42.58 -36.22 -27.71
C THR A 75 42.51 -35.85 -29.20
N THR A 76 42.85 -34.60 -29.55
CA THR A 76 44.12 -34.24 -30.26
C THR A 76 44.25 -32.72 -30.47
N THR A 77 45.45 -32.19 -30.24
CA THR A 77 45.83 -30.78 -30.45
C THR A 77 46.32 -30.54 -31.87
N THR A 78 45.87 -29.47 -32.55
CA THR A 78 46.66 -28.86 -33.64
C THR A 78 46.45 -27.34 -33.72
N LYS A 79 47.52 -26.55 -33.58
CA LYS A 79 47.57 -25.15 -34.02
C LYS A 79 47.70 -25.10 -35.55
N LYS A 80 47.05 -24.13 -36.21
CA LYS A 80 47.58 -23.56 -37.45
C LYS A 80 47.20 -22.09 -37.62
N THR A 81 48.21 -21.26 -37.79
CA THR A 81 48.11 -19.83 -38.15
C THR A 81 48.16 -19.70 -39.67
N THR A 82 47.27 -18.91 -40.28
CA THR A 82 47.56 -18.31 -41.59
C THR A 82 46.90 -16.94 -41.75
N THR A 83 47.70 -15.95 -42.16
CA THR A 83 47.29 -14.60 -42.55
C THR A 83 47.01 -14.54 -44.05
N THR A 84 46.00 -13.80 -44.52
CA THR A 84 46.04 -13.26 -45.90
C THR A 84 45.32 -11.91 -46.06
N THR A 85 45.99 -10.99 -46.73
CA THR A 85 45.54 -9.63 -47.07
C THR A 85 45.09 -9.55 -48.54
N LYS A 86 44.14 -8.70 -48.92
CA LYS A 86 44.20 -8.01 -50.24
C LYS A 86 43.35 -6.75 -50.38
N LYS A 87 43.85 -5.84 -51.22
CA LYS A 87 43.31 -4.52 -51.61
C LYS A 87 42.19 -4.61 -52.66
N THR A 88 41.25 -3.67 -52.59
CA THR A 88 40.46 -3.11 -53.73
C THR A 88 39.98 -1.69 -53.36
N THR A 89 39.56 -0.79 -54.25
CA THR A 89 40.41 0.02 -55.17
C THR A 89 39.89 1.47 -55.17
N THR A 90 40.77 2.47 -55.34
CA THR A 90 40.39 3.91 -55.39
C THR A 90 39.71 4.30 -56.71
N THR A 91 38.63 5.09 -56.65
CA THR A 91 38.07 5.78 -57.83
C THR A 91 37.78 7.25 -57.50
N THR A 92 38.54 8.15 -58.09
CA THR A 92 38.43 9.60 -57.86
C THR A 92 37.36 10.21 -58.77
N LYS A 93 36.37 10.93 -58.22
CA LYS A 93 35.49 11.80 -59.02
C LYS A 93 35.45 13.20 -58.41
N LYS A 94 36.05 14.15 -59.12
CA LYS A 94 36.21 15.55 -58.72
C LYS A 94 35.00 16.33 -59.23
N THR A 95 34.20 16.89 -58.33
CA THR A 95 33.08 17.78 -58.68
C THR A 95 33.22 19.07 -57.89
N THR A 96 33.39 20.18 -58.60
CA THR A 96 33.57 21.51 -58.01
C THR A 96 32.26 22.27 -58.06
N THR A 97 31.65 22.59 -56.92
CA THR A 97 30.52 23.55 -56.88
C THR A 97 30.54 24.42 -55.62
N THR A 98 31.05 25.64 -55.81
CA THR A 98 30.61 26.91 -55.23
C THR A 98 30.18 26.96 -53.75
N THR A 99 31.08 27.46 -52.90
CA THR A 99 30.79 27.89 -51.53
C THR A 99 29.78 29.04 -51.49
N LYS A 100 28.68 28.87 -50.76
CA LYS A 100 27.84 29.99 -50.29
C LYS A 100 28.00 30.07 -48.78
N ILE A 101 28.74 31.06 -48.29
CA ILE A 101 29.01 31.22 -46.85
C ILE A 101 27.73 31.73 -46.18
N SER A 102 26.91 30.80 -45.73
CA SER A 102 26.08 31.00 -44.54
C SER A 102 26.89 30.51 -43.35
N SER A 103 26.86 31.23 -42.22
CA SER A 103 27.50 30.81 -40.98
C SER A 103 26.67 29.74 -40.28
N THR A 104 26.47 28.59 -40.94
CA THR A 104 25.90 27.39 -40.34
C THR A 104 26.96 26.76 -39.43
N GLN A 105 26.81 26.98 -38.13
CA GLN A 105 27.51 26.23 -37.10
C GLN A 105 27.26 24.73 -37.36
N ASN A 106 28.32 23.93 -37.49
CA ASN A 106 28.15 22.54 -37.94
C ASN A 106 27.76 21.67 -36.73
N VAL A 107 26.47 21.36 -36.62
CA VAL A 107 25.90 20.61 -35.50
C VAL A 107 25.90 19.11 -35.79
N TYR A 108 26.51 18.33 -34.90
CA TYR A 108 26.54 16.87 -34.97
C TYR A 108 25.95 16.25 -33.70
N TYR A 109 25.06 15.26 -33.86
CA TYR A 109 24.47 14.53 -32.73
C TYR A 109 24.83 13.05 -32.77
N THR A 110 25.38 12.56 -31.66
CA THR A 110 25.68 11.14 -31.44
C THR A 110 24.65 10.59 -30.44
N PRO A 111 23.64 9.82 -30.87
CA PRO A 111 22.68 9.20 -29.95
C PRO A 111 23.36 8.11 -29.11
N LEU A 112 22.87 7.91 -27.89
CA LEU A 112 23.21 6.74 -27.09
C LEU A 112 22.25 5.59 -27.42
N THR A 113 22.76 4.35 -27.44
CA THR A 113 21.90 3.16 -27.55
C THR A 113 21.05 3.01 -26.28
N MET A 114 19.74 2.88 -26.45
CA MET A 114 18.80 2.70 -25.34
C MET A 114 18.37 1.23 -25.26
N GLY A 115 18.72 0.55 -24.16
CA GLY A 115 18.32 -0.85 -23.90
C GLY A 115 17.13 -0.91 -22.95
N GLU A 116 16.19 -1.83 -23.14
CA GLU A 116 15.01 -2.03 -22.27
C GLU A 116 15.38 -2.90 -21.05
N TYR A 117 15.16 -2.38 -19.84
CA TYR A 117 15.31 -3.10 -18.57
C TYR A 117 13.99 -3.75 -18.19
N ASP A 118 14.04 -4.98 -17.69
CA ASP A 118 12.87 -5.81 -17.37
C ASP A 118 12.46 -5.73 -15.89
N GLN A 119 13.39 -5.53 -14.95
CA GLN A 119 13.15 -5.54 -13.50
C GLN A 119 12.19 -4.43 -13.01
N GLU A 120 11.83 -4.50 -11.73
CA GLU A 120 10.88 -3.58 -11.10
C GLU A 120 11.31 -2.10 -11.14
N LEU A 121 10.30 -1.22 -11.19
CA LEU A 121 10.47 0.24 -11.17
C LEU A 121 9.57 0.83 -10.08
N THR A 122 10.21 1.38 -9.05
CA THR A 122 9.54 2.20 -8.02
C THR A 122 9.15 3.54 -8.65
N ASN A 123 7.85 3.71 -8.88
CA ASN A 123 7.22 4.87 -9.50
C ASN A 123 5.83 5.05 -8.84
N PRO A 124 5.36 6.28 -8.60
CA PRO A 124 4.07 6.50 -7.95
C PRO A 124 2.88 6.04 -8.83
N TYR A 125 1.70 5.92 -8.21
CA TYR A 125 0.41 5.66 -8.90
C TYR A 125 0.24 4.31 -9.62
N ARG A 126 1.16 3.35 -9.44
CA ARG A 126 1.17 2.05 -10.14
C ARG A 126 1.65 0.89 -9.27
N GLY A 127 1.43 -0.33 -9.76
CA GLY A 127 2.12 -1.52 -9.27
C GLY A 127 1.36 -2.26 -8.18
N TRP A 128 2.08 -3.00 -7.35
CA TRP A 128 1.51 -3.57 -6.14
C TRP A 128 1.09 -2.46 -5.18
N PHE A 129 0.01 -2.67 -4.44
CA PHE A 129 -0.22 -1.96 -3.18
C PHE A 129 0.03 -2.89 -2.00
N HIS A 130 0.49 -2.27 -0.92
CA HIS A 130 0.97 -2.91 0.31
C HIS A 130 0.26 -2.32 1.52
N GLY A 131 0.41 -2.98 2.68
CA GLY A 131 -0.21 -2.52 3.91
C GLY A 131 -1.72 -2.51 3.77
N ALA A 132 -2.32 -3.63 3.35
CA ALA A 132 -3.75 -3.83 3.24
C ALA A 132 -4.41 -3.88 4.64
N VAL A 133 -4.24 -2.82 5.42
CA VAL A 133 -4.65 -2.74 6.83
C VAL A 133 -5.93 -1.94 6.98
N THR A 134 -6.60 -2.18 8.11
CA THR A 134 -7.78 -1.44 8.55
C THR A 134 -7.59 -0.97 9.97
N ILE A 135 -8.10 0.21 10.31
CA ILE A 135 -8.28 0.66 11.69
C ILE A 135 -9.78 0.82 12.01
N ASP A 136 -10.12 0.72 13.28
CA ASP A 136 -11.36 1.29 13.80
C ASP A 136 -11.14 2.75 14.16
N LEU A 137 -12.05 3.63 13.73
CA LEU A 137 -12.06 4.99 14.23
C LEU A 137 -12.89 5.04 15.52
N ASN A 138 -12.29 5.52 16.61
CA ASN A 138 -12.88 5.50 17.93
C ASN A 138 -12.38 6.66 18.82
N ASP A 139 -12.99 6.80 20.00
CA ASP A 139 -12.67 7.83 20.99
C ASP A 139 -11.47 7.48 21.92
N TYR A 140 -10.66 6.46 21.59
CA TYR A 140 -9.53 5.97 22.41
C TYR A 140 -8.36 5.38 21.59
N PRO A 141 -7.87 6.05 20.52
CA PRO A 141 -6.77 5.56 19.66
C PRO A 141 -5.48 5.19 20.42
N GLU A 142 -5.24 5.81 21.58
CA GLU A 142 -4.11 5.52 22.49
C GLU A 142 -4.25 4.21 23.30
N LEU A 143 -5.41 3.55 23.24
CA LEU A 143 -5.68 2.23 23.83
C LEU A 143 -6.07 1.17 22.78
N ASP A 144 -6.45 1.57 21.56
CA ASP A 144 -6.69 0.65 20.44
C ASP A 144 -5.35 0.13 19.89
N CYS A 145 -5.03 -1.13 20.18
CA CYS A 145 -3.72 -1.68 19.82
C CYS A 145 -3.57 -2.09 18.36
N ASN A 146 -4.67 -2.13 17.58
CA ASN A 146 -4.55 -2.15 16.13
C ASN A 146 -4.17 -0.74 15.63
N PHE A 147 -4.82 0.32 16.11
CA PHE A 147 -4.44 1.70 15.78
C PHE A 147 -2.98 2.01 16.15
N ILE A 148 -2.56 1.73 17.39
CA ILE A 148 -1.18 1.96 17.88
C ILE A 148 -0.15 1.26 17.01
N ASN A 149 -0.39 -0.02 16.68
CA ASN A 149 0.48 -0.76 15.79
C ASN A 149 0.51 -0.10 14.40
N ARG A 150 -0.64 0.17 13.76
CA ARG A 150 -0.67 0.76 12.41
C ARG A 150 0.03 2.11 12.38
N PHE A 151 -0.18 2.97 13.38
CA PHE A 151 0.45 4.28 13.51
C PHE A 151 1.98 4.25 13.35
N HIS A 152 2.67 3.26 13.95
CA HIS A 152 4.12 3.09 13.80
C HIS A 152 4.51 2.20 12.60
N GLN A 153 3.70 1.20 12.22
CA GLN A 153 4.03 0.27 11.13
C GLN A 153 3.97 0.91 9.73
N VAL A 154 3.23 2.01 9.53
CA VAL A 154 3.18 2.77 8.26
C VAL A 154 4.58 3.04 7.68
N GLN A 155 5.54 3.37 8.53
CA GLN A 155 6.91 3.70 8.13
C GLN A 155 7.72 2.48 7.63
N LYS A 156 7.26 1.26 7.92
CA LYS A 156 7.96 -0.01 7.69
C LYS A 156 7.42 -0.80 6.49
N TYR A 157 6.27 -0.41 5.93
CA TYR A 157 5.69 -1.06 4.74
C TYR A 157 6.57 -0.91 3.49
N ASP A 158 6.37 -1.80 2.52
CA ASP A 158 7.03 -1.78 1.20
C ASP A 158 6.71 -0.51 0.39
N LYS A 159 7.54 -0.20 -0.61
CA LYS A 159 7.49 1.06 -1.35
C LYS A 159 6.30 1.16 -2.33
N GLY A 160 5.88 2.38 -2.62
CA GLY A 160 4.83 2.68 -3.60
C GLY A 160 3.43 2.79 -2.99
N LEU A 161 2.45 2.17 -3.63
CA LEU A 161 1.05 2.29 -3.22
C LEU A 161 0.79 1.63 -1.87
N GLN A 162 0.07 2.34 -1.01
CA GLN A 162 -0.38 1.87 0.29
C GLN A 162 -1.91 1.82 0.32
N TYR A 163 -2.47 1.02 1.20
CA TYR A 163 -3.90 0.98 1.48
C TYR A 163 -4.19 1.44 2.91
N LEU A 164 -5.37 2.04 3.13
CA LEU A 164 -5.89 2.35 4.46
C LEU A 164 -7.42 2.18 4.48
N GLY A 165 -7.89 1.15 5.17
CA GLY A 165 -9.29 1.00 5.56
C GLY A 165 -9.57 1.70 6.89
N VAL A 166 -10.71 2.38 6.99
CA VAL A 166 -11.17 3.04 8.22
C VAL A 166 -12.62 2.68 8.48
N ARG A 167 -12.86 1.91 9.54
CA ARG A 167 -14.21 1.52 9.99
C ARG A 167 -14.81 2.60 10.87
N LEU A 168 -16.09 2.89 10.64
CA LEU A 168 -16.87 3.95 11.28
C LEU A 168 -18.04 3.40 12.12
N ALA A 169 -18.07 2.09 12.38
CA ALA A 169 -19.12 1.38 13.13
C ALA A 169 -19.50 2.07 14.44
N GLU A 170 -18.50 2.50 15.21
CA GLU A 170 -18.66 3.17 16.50
C GLU A 170 -19.56 4.41 16.39
N PHE A 171 -19.54 5.10 15.25
CA PHE A 171 -20.30 6.34 15.01
C PHE A 171 -21.59 6.12 14.21
N ARG A 172 -22.05 4.89 13.96
CA ARG A 172 -23.23 4.62 13.08
C ARG A 172 -24.53 5.36 13.45
N ASP A 173 -24.65 5.83 14.70
CA ASP A 173 -25.82 6.49 15.27
C ASP A 173 -25.63 8.00 15.55
N ARG A 174 -24.46 8.57 15.27
CA ARG A 174 -24.09 9.94 15.69
C ARG A 174 -23.06 10.57 14.74
N LYS A 175 -22.50 11.72 15.14
CA LYS A 175 -21.35 12.34 14.45
C LYS A 175 -20.04 11.68 14.90
N ILE A 176 -19.04 11.66 14.03
CA ILE A 176 -17.64 11.34 14.42
C ILE A 176 -17.17 12.43 15.40
N SER A 177 -16.48 12.03 16.48
CA SER A 177 -15.96 12.99 17.47
C SER A 177 -14.72 13.73 16.95
N GLU A 178 -14.38 14.85 17.58
CA GLU A 178 -13.13 15.57 17.31
C GLU A 178 -11.89 14.72 17.62
N LYS A 179 -11.94 13.87 18.65
CA LYS A 179 -10.81 12.99 18.99
C LYS A 179 -10.59 11.90 17.95
N ALA A 180 -11.68 11.31 17.45
CA ALA A 180 -11.64 10.34 16.36
C ALA A 180 -11.17 10.98 15.04
N LEU A 181 -11.60 12.21 14.74
CA LEU A 181 -11.10 12.98 13.60
C LEU A 181 -9.59 13.30 13.76
N ALA A 182 -9.14 13.70 14.94
CA ALA A 182 -7.73 13.93 15.23
C ALA A 182 -6.88 12.65 15.08
N ALA A 183 -7.42 11.48 15.43
CA ALA A 183 -6.75 10.19 15.24
C ALA A 183 -6.46 9.91 13.76
N LEU A 184 -7.46 10.13 12.89
CA LEU A 184 -7.30 9.96 11.44
C LEU A 184 -6.30 10.96 10.85
N ASP A 185 -6.36 12.23 11.28
CA ASP A 185 -5.44 13.27 10.83
C ASP A 185 -3.99 12.90 11.19
N ASN A 186 -3.74 12.50 12.45
CA ASN A 186 -2.44 11.98 12.88
C ASN A 186 -1.96 10.80 12.00
N LEU A 187 -2.81 9.80 11.75
CA LEU A 187 -2.41 8.62 10.96
C LEU A 187 -2.08 8.97 9.50
N LEU A 188 -2.87 9.84 8.86
CA LEU A 188 -2.56 10.32 7.51
C LEU A 188 -1.29 11.21 7.50
N ASN A 189 -1.00 11.91 8.61
CA ASN A 189 0.25 12.63 8.78
C ASN A 189 1.47 11.70 8.82
N GLU A 190 1.37 10.48 9.37
CA GLU A 190 2.44 9.49 9.31
C GLU A 190 2.70 8.98 7.88
N TYR A 191 1.64 8.75 7.09
CA TYR A 191 1.80 8.46 5.66
C TYR A 191 2.42 9.63 4.89
N LYS A 192 2.11 10.89 5.26
CA LYS A 192 2.76 12.09 4.69
C LYS A 192 4.25 12.14 5.06
N LYS A 193 4.62 11.98 6.34
CA LYS A 193 6.02 11.91 6.79
C LYS A 193 6.78 10.79 6.08
N ARG A 194 6.17 9.61 5.89
CA ARG A 194 6.74 8.50 5.11
C ARG A 194 7.02 8.92 3.67
N GLN A 195 6.08 9.63 3.03
CA GLN A 195 6.28 10.18 1.69
C GLN A 195 7.49 11.12 1.64
N GLU A 196 7.60 12.03 2.59
CA GLU A 196 8.65 13.06 2.60
C GLU A 196 10.04 12.51 2.96
N THR A 197 10.13 11.46 3.79
CA THR A 197 11.40 11.04 4.42
C THR A 197 11.88 9.62 4.10
N ILE A 198 11.00 8.70 3.70
CA ILE A 198 11.31 7.27 3.53
C ILE A 198 11.14 6.82 2.07
N ASP A 199 10.02 7.19 1.46
CA ASP A 199 9.65 6.77 0.11
C ASP A 199 8.76 7.81 -0.57
N PRO A 200 9.31 8.68 -1.42
CA PRO A 200 8.53 9.74 -2.08
C PRO A 200 7.56 9.21 -3.13
N THR A 201 7.55 7.90 -3.42
CA THR A 201 6.50 7.25 -4.23
C THR A 201 5.27 6.83 -3.43
N THR A 202 5.25 7.04 -2.11
CA THR A 202 4.08 6.77 -1.24
C THR A 202 2.84 7.45 -1.80
N GLN A 203 1.79 6.67 -2.02
CA GLN A 203 0.46 7.14 -2.40
C GLN A 203 -0.59 6.22 -1.76
N VAL A 204 -1.66 6.78 -1.22
CA VAL A 204 -2.67 6.05 -0.42
C VAL A 204 -3.95 5.78 -1.22
N ILE A 205 -4.44 4.55 -1.11
CA ILE A 205 -5.81 4.14 -1.44
C ILE A 205 -6.60 4.14 -0.13
N LEU A 206 -7.54 5.07 0.03
CA LEU A 206 -8.30 5.28 1.26
C LEU A 206 -9.74 4.74 1.11
N ARG A 207 -10.22 3.95 2.09
CA ARG A 207 -11.61 3.44 2.14
C ARG A 207 -12.26 3.77 3.49
N PHE A 208 -13.46 4.32 3.48
CA PHE A 208 -14.34 4.46 4.65
C PHE A 208 -15.53 3.52 4.52
N TYR A 209 -15.96 2.88 5.62
CA TYR A 209 -17.09 1.94 5.68
C TYR A 209 -17.48 1.65 7.13
N TYR A 210 -18.57 0.90 7.37
CA TYR A 210 -19.03 0.54 8.73
C TYR A 210 -18.80 -0.93 9.07
N ASP A 211 -18.96 -1.83 8.10
CA ASP A 211 -18.96 -3.27 8.36
C ASP A 211 -17.54 -3.88 8.51
N GLY A 212 -17.45 -5.05 9.13
CA GLY A 212 -16.20 -5.69 9.52
C GLY A 212 -16.43 -7.12 10.02
N GLU A 213 -15.45 -7.99 9.77
CA GLU A 213 -15.46 -9.41 10.13
C GLU A 213 -15.34 -9.71 11.65
N ASN A 214 -15.33 -8.67 12.48
CA ASN A 214 -15.07 -8.68 13.91
C ASN A 214 -16.23 -8.11 14.76
N ASN A 215 -17.35 -7.75 14.14
CA ASN A 215 -18.52 -7.16 14.81
C ASN A 215 -19.38 -8.18 15.56
N CYS A 216 -18.80 -8.82 16.59
CA CYS A 216 -19.46 -9.79 17.43
C CYS A 216 -20.52 -9.12 18.34
N LYS A 217 -21.77 -9.58 18.30
CA LYS A 217 -22.86 -9.06 19.15
C LYS A 217 -22.63 -9.41 20.61
N THR A 218 -23.02 -8.51 21.52
CA THR A 218 -22.99 -8.78 22.96
C THR A 218 -24.35 -9.14 23.54
N LYS A 219 -24.34 -9.85 24.67
CA LYS A 219 -25.46 -9.84 25.62
C LYS A 219 -25.70 -8.42 26.09
N SER A 220 -26.95 -8.07 26.35
CA SER A 220 -27.30 -6.72 26.81
C SER A 220 -26.77 -6.45 28.22
N ASP A 221 -26.77 -7.41 29.13
CA ASP A 221 -26.49 -7.19 30.55
C ASP A 221 -25.02 -7.26 30.97
N SER A 222 -24.15 -7.90 30.18
CA SER A 222 -22.76 -8.16 30.56
C SER A 222 -21.69 -7.76 29.54
N PHE A 223 -22.08 -7.36 28.32
CA PHE A 223 -21.17 -7.18 27.17
C PHE A 223 -20.41 -8.46 26.73
N ASP A 224 -20.72 -9.63 27.31
CA ASP A 224 -20.20 -10.91 26.83
C ASP A 224 -20.59 -11.13 25.37
N PRO A 225 -19.70 -11.68 24.52
CA PRO A 225 -20.05 -12.09 23.17
C PRO A 225 -21.16 -13.15 23.19
N ILE A 226 -22.13 -13.01 22.28
CA ILE A 226 -23.18 -14.02 22.07
C ILE A 226 -22.56 -15.17 21.27
N ILE A 227 -22.11 -16.21 21.97
CA ILE A 227 -21.55 -17.42 21.37
C ILE A 227 -22.67 -18.23 20.70
N SER A 228 -22.63 -18.33 19.36
CA SER A 228 -23.51 -19.20 18.58
C SER A 228 -23.02 -20.64 18.63
N GLY A 229 -23.96 -21.60 18.53
CA GLY A 229 -23.66 -23.03 18.63
C GLY A 229 -22.54 -23.46 17.68
N ILE A 230 -21.49 -24.07 18.25
CA ILE A 230 -20.38 -24.63 17.49
C ILE A 230 -20.82 -26.02 17.02
N ASP A 231 -21.39 -26.11 15.82
CA ASP A 231 -21.61 -27.40 15.17
C ASP A 231 -20.25 -27.98 14.79
N GLU A 232 -19.80 -29.01 15.51
CA GLU A 232 -18.48 -29.62 15.33
C GLU A 232 -18.32 -30.35 13.98
N ASP A 233 -19.42 -30.57 13.26
CA ASP A 233 -19.50 -31.38 12.04
C ASP A 233 -19.60 -30.59 10.70
N GLU A 234 -19.90 -29.28 10.69
CA GLU A 234 -19.92 -28.48 9.44
C GLU A 234 -18.57 -27.85 9.08
N LYS A 235 -17.54 -28.68 8.91
CA LYS A 235 -16.31 -28.31 8.18
C LYS A 235 -16.37 -28.72 6.71
N ASN A 236 -17.31 -28.10 6.00
CA ASN A 236 -17.30 -27.98 4.53
C ASN A 236 -17.65 -26.55 4.10
N ASP A 237 -17.13 -25.54 4.80
CA ASP A 237 -17.17 -24.16 4.33
C ASP A 237 -16.16 -23.96 3.19
N SER A 238 -16.63 -24.21 1.97
CA SER A 238 -15.87 -24.08 0.73
C SER A 238 -15.44 -22.65 0.41
N ASP A 239 -15.95 -21.64 1.12
CA ASP A 239 -15.62 -20.24 0.90
C ASP A 239 -14.47 -19.74 1.81
N THR A 240 -13.95 -20.59 2.71
CA THR A 240 -12.73 -20.29 3.48
C THR A 240 -11.45 -20.23 2.62
N GLU A 241 -11.48 -20.80 1.40
CA GLU A 241 -10.38 -20.77 0.43
C GLU A 241 -10.30 -19.43 -0.34
N GLY A 242 -10.31 -18.31 0.39
CA GLY A 242 -10.17 -16.98 -0.18
C GLY A 242 -10.43 -15.81 0.77
N LYS A 243 -10.39 -16.01 2.09
CA LYS A 243 -10.58 -14.92 3.07
C LYS A 243 -9.67 -13.74 2.74
N PHE A 244 -10.27 -12.65 2.29
CA PHE A 244 -9.72 -11.32 2.45
C PHE A 244 -9.45 -11.10 3.93
N SER A 245 -8.20 -10.83 4.28
CA SER A 245 -7.89 -10.19 5.55
C SER A 245 -7.30 -8.83 5.21
N GLN A 246 -8.17 -7.83 5.21
CA GLN A 246 -7.77 -6.51 5.67
C GLN A 246 -7.20 -6.70 7.06
N VAL A 247 -5.89 -6.74 7.19
CA VAL A 247 -5.32 -7.40 8.37
C VAL A 247 -5.60 -6.52 9.59
N ASP A 248 -6.30 -7.09 10.57
CA ASP A 248 -6.61 -6.51 11.88
C ASP A 248 -5.82 -7.26 12.96
N ASP A 249 -4.55 -7.55 12.66
CA ASP A 249 -3.63 -8.31 13.51
C ASP A 249 -2.60 -7.44 14.22
N GLY A 250 -2.67 -6.11 14.05
CA GLY A 250 -1.75 -5.18 14.72
C GLY A 250 -1.77 -5.37 16.23
N HIS A 251 -2.90 -5.81 16.78
CA HIS A 251 -3.11 -6.16 18.17
C HIS A 251 -2.28 -7.37 18.68
N LEU A 252 -1.80 -8.27 17.81
CA LEU A 252 -0.88 -9.36 18.20
C LEU A 252 0.59 -8.93 18.13
N HIS A 253 0.91 -7.98 17.25
CA HIS A 253 2.28 -7.58 16.92
C HIS A 253 2.65 -6.20 17.50
N VAL A 254 1.79 -5.62 18.32
CA VAL A 254 2.03 -4.37 19.04
C VAL A 254 3.19 -4.56 20.04
N SER A 255 4.22 -3.75 19.88
CA SER A 255 5.47 -3.77 20.63
C SER A 255 5.55 -2.61 21.62
N TYR A 256 6.46 -2.69 22.60
CA TYR A 256 6.70 -1.56 23.52
C TYR A 256 7.15 -0.30 22.76
N GLU A 257 7.93 -0.49 21.69
CA GLU A 257 8.36 0.56 20.78
C GLU A 257 7.19 1.25 20.06
N ASP A 258 6.11 0.53 19.69
CA ASP A 258 4.90 1.14 19.11
C ASP A 258 4.20 2.06 20.12
N PHE A 259 4.11 1.64 21.39
CA PHE A 259 3.57 2.48 22.48
C PHE A 259 4.43 3.72 22.76
N GLN A 260 5.76 3.58 22.76
CA GLN A 260 6.65 4.73 22.90
C GLN A 260 6.54 5.68 21.71
N TYR A 261 6.35 5.15 20.49
CA TYR A 261 6.20 5.95 19.28
C TYR A 261 4.94 6.82 19.32
N ILE A 262 3.77 6.24 19.62
CA ILE A 262 2.52 7.00 19.69
C ILE A 262 2.58 8.06 20.82
N GLN A 263 3.15 7.74 21.99
CA GLN A 263 3.31 8.70 23.09
C GLN A 263 4.20 9.90 22.74
N GLN A 264 5.19 9.73 21.85
CA GLN A 264 6.13 10.79 21.47
C GLN A 264 5.61 11.65 20.31
N ILE A 265 4.77 11.10 19.44
CA ILE A 265 4.48 11.67 18.10
C ILE A 265 3.01 12.03 17.89
N TYR A 266 2.08 11.40 18.62
CA TYR A 266 0.65 11.67 18.48
C TYR A 266 0.27 13.03 19.07
N ASN A 267 -0.38 13.87 18.27
CA ASN A 267 -0.85 15.18 18.70
C ASN A 267 -2.39 15.19 18.84
N PRO A 268 -2.96 15.22 20.06
CA PRO A 268 -4.41 15.26 20.24
C PRO A 268 -5.05 16.56 19.72
N ASN A 269 -4.27 17.64 19.58
CA ASN A 269 -4.73 18.97 19.18
C ASN A 269 -4.49 19.28 17.69
N ILE A 270 -4.09 18.30 16.87
CA ILE A 270 -3.70 18.47 15.44
C ILE A 270 -4.76 19.19 14.56
N LEU A 271 -6.03 19.15 14.95
CA LEU A 271 -7.14 19.81 14.25
C LEU A 271 -7.16 21.34 14.48
N ASN A 272 -6.57 21.81 15.57
CA ASN A 272 -6.53 23.23 15.97
C ASN A 272 -5.25 23.93 15.48
N GLU A 273 -4.25 23.16 15.04
CA GLU A 273 -3.03 23.69 14.44
C GLU A 273 -3.34 24.21 13.03
N SER A 274 -3.42 25.53 12.91
CA SER A 274 -3.48 26.19 11.60
C SER A 274 -2.25 25.78 10.78
N PRO A 275 -2.40 25.51 9.46
CA PRO A 275 -1.27 25.16 8.63
C PRO A 275 -0.28 26.33 8.60
N ILE A 276 0.90 26.14 9.20
CA ILE A 276 2.01 27.08 9.10
C ILE A 276 2.36 27.19 7.61
N SER A 277 2.19 28.37 7.04
CA SER A 277 2.61 28.68 5.67
C SER A 277 4.13 28.67 5.60
N GLU A 278 4.68 27.97 4.60
CA GLU A 278 6.13 27.76 4.37
C GLU A 278 6.89 29.04 3.92
N GLU A 279 6.40 30.25 4.25
CA GLU A 279 6.98 31.53 3.81
C GLU A 279 7.37 32.49 4.96
N GLU A 280 7.14 32.16 6.25
CA GLU A 280 7.48 33.04 7.40
C GLU A 280 8.55 32.44 8.33
N GLU A 281 9.72 32.07 7.77
CA GLU A 281 10.95 31.80 8.54
C GLU A 281 12.05 32.86 8.27
N GLU A 282 11.67 34.11 7.97
CA GLU A 282 12.63 35.21 7.85
C GLU A 282 11.99 36.60 8.11
N THR A 283 11.78 36.99 9.38
CA THR A 283 11.83 38.39 9.91
C THR A 283 11.47 38.47 11.40
N ALA A 284 12.39 38.04 12.28
CA ALA A 284 12.34 38.40 13.68
C ALA A 284 13.09 39.73 13.94
N GLU A 285 12.43 40.89 13.77
CA GLU A 285 12.94 42.15 14.36
C GLU A 285 11.84 43.22 14.59
N VAL A 286 11.55 43.45 15.88
CA VAL A 286 11.16 44.71 16.54
C VAL A 286 10.28 45.73 15.77
N MET A 287 9.07 45.99 16.29
CA MET A 287 8.62 47.36 16.55
C MET A 287 7.53 47.44 17.63
N GLN A 288 7.77 48.27 18.65
CA GLN A 288 6.78 48.66 19.66
C GLN A 288 5.94 49.84 19.13
N VAL A 289 4.65 49.87 19.45
CA VAL A 289 3.84 51.11 19.52
C VAL A 289 2.87 50.97 20.70
N GLU A 290 2.82 52.00 21.54
CA GLU A 290 1.95 52.08 22.73
C GLU A 290 0.56 52.67 22.38
N ASP A 291 -0.43 52.23 23.14
CA ASP A 291 -1.66 52.90 23.62
C ASP A 291 -2.55 53.75 22.69
N GLU A 292 -3.84 53.40 22.66
CA GLU A 292 -4.89 54.34 23.12
C GLU A 292 -6.12 53.58 23.67
N GLU A 293 -6.65 54.03 24.82
CA GLU A 293 -7.73 53.37 25.56
C GLU A 293 -9.11 53.54 24.91
N THR A 294 -9.95 52.49 24.92
CA THR A 294 -11.42 52.63 24.98
C THR A 294 -12.06 51.36 25.57
N GLU A 295 -12.74 51.50 26.71
CA GLU A 295 -13.52 50.40 27.31
C GLU A 295 -14.80 50.09 26.50
N PRO A 296 -15.15 48.79 26.32
CA PRO A 296 -16.51 48.35 26.09
C PRO A 296 -17.07 47.62 27.32
N THR A 297 -18.27 48.01 27.73
CA THR A 297 -19.06 47.37 28.80
C THR A 297 -19.60 46.00 28.39
N GLU A 298 -19.52 45.04 29.33
CA GLU A 298 -20.44 43.90 29.57
C GLU A 298 -21.21 43.33 28.36
N ASP A 299 -20.66 42.27 27.75
CA ASP A 299 -21.22 40.90 27.80
C ASP A 299 -20.56 40.02 26.72
N ILE A 300 -19.44 39.38 27.07
CA ILE A 300 -18.82 38.33 26.25
C ILE A 300 -18.92 37.02 27.01
N GLU A 301 -19.76 36.12 26.48
CA GLU A 301 -19.88 34.74 26.93
C GLU A 301 -18.53 34.03 26.71
N TYR A 302 -17.84 33.67 27.80
CA TYR A 302 -16.56 32.96 27.74
C TYR A 302 -16.74 31.60 27.07
N ILE A 303 -16.43 31.52 25.78
CA ILE A 303 -16.12 30.26 25.11
C ILE A 303 -14.80 29.77 25.71
N VAL A 304 -14.90 28.95 26.75
CA VAL A 304 -13.76 28.20 27.29
C VAL A 304 -13.36 27.17 26.24
N GLU A 305 -12.18 27.37 25.64
CA GLU A 305 -11.54 26.36 24.80
C GLU A 305 -11.39 25.06 25.60
N ASN A 306 -12.17 24.03 25.24
CA ASN A 306 -12.03 22.71 25.81
C ASN A 306 -10.77 22.03 25.26
N LYS A 307 -9.60 22.37 25.80
CA LYS A 307 -8.40 21.52 25.68
C LYS A 307 -8.67 20.18 26.37
N GLN A 308 -9.16 19.20 25.60
CA GLN A 308 -9.34 17.82 26.08
C GLN A 308 -8.02 17.06 26.06
N GLU A 309 -7.16 17.33 27.05
CA GLU A 309 -6.06 16.43 27.40
C GLU A 309 -6.56 15.38 28.38
N ILE A 310 -6.12 14.13 28.22
CA ILE A 310 -6.46 13.06 29.16
C ILE A 310 -5.48 13.13 30.33
N GLY A 311 -6.02 13.42 31.49
CA GLY A 311 -5.34 13.34 32.78
C GLY A 311 -6.33 13.08 33.89
N TYR A 312 -5.84 12.55 35.01
CA TYR A 312 -6.59 12.45 36.26
C TYR A 312 -5.79 13.08 37.40
N ILE A 313 -6.45 13.24 38.54
CA ILE A 313 -5.84 13.80 39.75
C ILE A 313 -5.64 12.65 40.74
N ASN A 314 -4.42 12.51 41.27
CA ASN A 314 -4.06 11.43 42.19
C ASN A 314 -4.52 11.71 43.64
N ASP A 315 -4.29 10.75 44.54
CA ASP A 315 -4.67 10.86 45.96
C ASP A 315 -3.94 11.99 46.74
N GLU A 316 -2.90 12.59 46.16
CA GLU A 316 -2.17 13.74 46.70
C GLU A 316 -2.62 15.09 46.09
N ASN A 317 -3.62 15.04 45.20
CA ASN A 317 -4.31 16.18 44.59
C ASN A 317 -3.53 16.92 43.47
N ASP A 318 -2.54 16.24 42.85
CA ASP A 318 -1.76 16.74 41.71
C ASP A 318 -2.36 16.33 40.34
N LEU A 319 -2.20 17.20 39.33
CA LEU A 319 -2.66 16.95 37.95
C LEU A 319 -1.67 16.06 37.18
N VAL A 320 -2.09 14.83 36.87
CA VAL A 320 -1.28 13.85 36.10
C VAL A 320 -1.78 13.77 34.66
N LEU A 321 -0.96 14.22 33.71
CA LEU A 321 -1.17 14.02 32.27
C LEU A 321 -0.67 12.63 31.84
N PHE A 322 -1.15 12.11 30.70
CA PHE A 322 -0.62 10.88 30.09
C PHE A 322 0.83 11.05 29.56
N ASN A 323 1.78 11.13 30.48
CA ASN A 323 3.22 11.01 30.25
C ASN A 323 3.81 10.18 31.39
N ASN A 324 4.34 8.98 31.06
CA ASN A 324 4.87 7.98 31.98
C ASN A 324 3.87 7.34 32.98
N ALA A 325 3.14 6.33 32.47
CA ALA A 325 2.86 5.07 33.19
C ALA A 325 2.31 5.17 34.63
N GLU A 326 1.03 5.55 34.77
CA GLU A 326 0.21 5.07 35.88
C GLU A 326 -0.81 4.03 35.38
N GLN A 327 -1.13 3.05 36.24
CA GLN A 327 -1.87 1.85 35.85
C GLN A 327 -3.38 2.13 35.78
N ILE A 328 -4.08 1.50 34.81
CA ILE A 328 -5.54 1.42 34.86
C ILE A 328 -5.92 0.78 36.20
N GLN A 329 -6.59 1.53 37.07
CA GLN A 329 -7.14 0.97 38.31
C GLN A 329 -8.31 0.05 37.93
N LEU A 330 -8.06 -1.25 38.05
CA LEU A 330 -9.03 -2.32 37.84
C LEU A 330 -9.39 -2.94 39.19
N ASP A 331 -10.61 -3.45 39.33
CA ASP A 331 -10.99 -4.19 40.53
C ASP A 331 -10.24 -5.53 40.63
N GLU A 332 -10.19 -6.12 41.83
CA GLU A 332 -9.46 -7.37 42.06
C GLU A 332 -9.92 -8.54 41.18
N GLU A 333 -11.20 -8.62 40.79
CA GLU A 333 -11.70 -9.70 39.93
C GLU A 333 -11.21 -9.50 38.49
N SER A 334 -11.33 -8.27 37.97
CA SER A 334 -10.80 -7.89 36.65
C SER A 334 -9.28 -8.07 36.55
N GLN A 335 -8.51 -7.72 37.59
CA GLN A 335 -7.07 -7.98 37.63
C GLN A 335 -6.76 -9.49 37.54
N LYS A 336 -7.41 -10.32 38.37
CA LYS A 336 -7.23 -11.78 38.38
C LYS A 336 -7.62 -12.41 37.04
N LYS A 337 -8.68 -11.90 36.38
CA LYS A 337 -9.10 -12.29 35.02
C LYS A 337 -8.02 -12.00 33.98
N LEU A 338 -7.49 -10.77 33.95
CA LEU A 338 -6.43 -10.39 33.00
C LEU A 338 -5.14 -11.20 33.21
N GLU A 339 -4.71 -11.42 34.45
CA GLU A 339 -3.54 -12.25 34.76
C GLU A 339 -3.72 -13.70 34.32
N TYR A 340 -4.89 -14.29 34.61
CA TYR A 340 -5.22 -15.65 34.17
C TYR A 340 -5.20 -15.79 32.64
N LYS A 341 -5.64 -14.74 31.92
CA LYS A 341 -5.70 -14.75 30.46
C LYS A 341 -4.36 -14.61 29.75
N GLU A 342 -3.27 -14.23 30.42
CA GLU A 342 -1.93 -14.19 29.80
C GLU A 342 -1.55 -15.53 29.14
N ARG A 343 -2.06 -16.66 29.68
CA ARG A 343 -1.87 -18.00 29.11
C ARG A 343 -2.38 -18.16 27.67
N TYR A 344 -3.40 -17.38 27.28
CA TYR A 344 -4.04 -17.42 25.96
C TYR A 344 -3.44 -16.43 24.95
N LEU A 345 -2.41 -15.66 25.34
CA LEU A 345 -1.70 -14.73 24.45
C LEU A 345 -0.64 -15.43 23.58
N ASN A 346 -0.43 -16.73 23.76
CA ASN A 346 0.50 -17.50 22.95
C ASN A 346 -0.04 -17.76 21.53
N GLU A 347 0.80 -17.56 20.51
CA GLU A 347 0.48 -17.75 19.08
C GLU A 347 -0.19 -19.09 18.75
N ARG A 348 0.05 -20.16 19.52
CA ARG A 348 -0.60 -21.47 19.32
C ARG A 348 -2.13 -21.44 19.36
N TYR A 349 -2.71 -20.41 19.99
CA TYR A 349 -4.14 -20.19 20.12
C TYR A 349 -4.73 -19.33 19.00
N TYR A 350 -3.91 -18.92 18.03
CA TYR A 350 -4.33 -18.15 16.87
C TYR A 350 -4.11 -18.98 15.61
N ASN A 351 -4.99 -18.80 14.62
CA ASN A 351 -4.81 -19.45 13.31
C ASN A 351 -3.84 -18.64 12.42
N LYS A 352 -3.59 -19.14 11.20
CA LYS A 352 -2.74 -18.47 10.18
C LYS A 352 -3.26 -17.10 9.70
N TYR A 353 -4.44 -16.66 10.16
CA TYR A 353 -5.05 -15.35 9.91
C TYR A 353 -5.09 -14.50 11.19
N HIS A 354 -4.36 -14.90 12.23
CA HIS A 354 -4.32 -14.22 13.53
C HIS A 354 -5.69 -14.13 14.25
N GLU A 355 -6.63 -15.03 13.90
CA GLU A 355 -7.94 -15.17 14.57
C GLU A 355 -7.85 -16.16 15.73
N LEU A 356 -8.54 -15.86 16.84
CA LEU A 356 -8.52 -16.68 18.05
C LEU A 356 -9.19 -18.04 17.81
N ASN A 357 -8.40 -19.11 17.75
CA ASN A 357 -8.81 -20.47 17.38
C ASN A 357 -8.74 -21.42 18.57
N LEU A 358 -9.81 -21.40 19.37
CA LEU A 358 -9.99 -22.18 20.60
C LEU A 358 -11.01 -23.30 20.40
N LYS A 359 -10.84 -24.43 21.09
CA LYS A 359 -11.92 -25.42 21.23
C LYS A 359 -13.05 -24.85 22.09
N ARG A 360 -14.24 -25.45 22.00
CA ARG A 360 -15.44 -25.05 22.76
C ARG A 360 -15.17 -24.79 24.25
N GLU A 361 -14.57 -25.75 24.97
CA GLU A 361 -14.24 -25.60 26.40
C GLU A 361 -13.20 -24.50 26.66
N GLU A 362 -12.21 -24.36 25.76
CA GLU A 362 -11.17 -23.33 25.87
C GLU A 362 -11.74 -21.93 25.61
N LEU A 363 -12.71 -21.81 24.70
CA LEU A 363 -13.43 -20.58 24.38
C LEU A 363 -14.37 -20.17 25.52
N GLU A 364 -15.09 -21.12 26.12
CA GLU A 364 -15.94 -20.84 27.29
C GLU A 364 -15.10 -20.36 28.48
N ASP A 365 -13.95 -20.98 28.75
CA ASP A 365 -13.03 -20.52 29.79
C ASP A 365 -12.34 -19.19 29.43
N TYR A 366 -11.99 -18.96 28.15
CA TYR A 366 -11.47 -17.67 27.68
C TYR A 366 -12.48 -16.56 27.94
N VAL A 367 -13.71 -16.69 27.44
CA VAL A 367 -14.79 -15.70 27.57
C VAL A 367 -15.14 -15.46 29.04
N LYS A 368 -15.24 -16.52 29.86
CA LYS A 368 -15.52 -16.40 31.30
C LYS A 368 -14.46 -15.58 32.07
N ASN A 369 -13.20 -15.66 31.67
CA ASN A 369 -12.10 -14.94 32.29
C ASN A 369 -11.71 -13.66 31.53
N SER A 370 -12.55 -13.20 30.59
CA SER A 370 -12.34 -11.97 29.82
C SER A 370 -12.93 -10.74 30.52
N VAL A 371 -12.43 -9.55 30.17
CA VAL A 371 -12.94 -8.26 30.65
C VAL A 371 -13.53 -7.50 29.46
N PHE A 372 -14.82 -7.75 29.16
CA PHE A 372 -15.53 -7.07 28.09
C PHE A 372 -15.95 -5.65 28.50
N ILE A 373 -15.90 -4.73 27.55
CA ILE A 373 -16.13 -3.30 27.75
C ILE A 373 -17.09 -2.72 26.69
N ASN A 374 -17.64 -1.54 26.97
CA ASN A 374 -18.58 -0.83 26.12
C ASN A 374 -17.95 0.44 25.52
N ASP A 375 -18.37 0.81 24.32
CA ASP A 375 -17.89 1.94 23.52
C ASP A 375 -18.12 3.32 24.18
N LYS A 376 -19.10 3.44 25.08
CA LYS A 376 -19.47 4.73 25.69
C LYS A 376 -18.92 4.91 27.11
N LEU A 377 -17.66 5.31 27.21
CA LEU A 377 -17.08 5.89 28.43
C LEU A 377 -17.77 7.24 28.76
N ASN A 378 -18.62 7.22 29.79
CA ASN A 378 -19.57 8.30 30.10
C ASN A 378 -18.90 9.50 30.84
N LYS A 379 -18.21 10.37 30.10
CA LYS A 379 -17.42 11.51 30.62
C LYS A 379 -18.22 12.53 31.45
N THR A 380 -19.50 12.78 31.16
CA THR A 380 -20.26 13.89 31.79
C THR A 380 -20.48 13.69 33.28
N ARG A 381 -20.77 12.45 33.71
CA ARG A 381 -20.98 12.11 35.14
C ARG A 381 -19.72 12.22 36.00
N LEU A 382 -18.55 12.12 35.35
CA LEU A 382 -17.23 12.19 35.97
C LEU A 382 -16.91 13.63 36.42
N ILE A 383 -17.40 14.63 35.69
CA ILE A 383 -17.17 16.06 35.97
C ILE A 383 -18.19 16.60 36.99
N GLU A 384 -19.47 16.17 36.91
CA GLU A 384 -20.51 16.65 37.82
C GLU A 384 -20.33 16.17 39.27
N ASN A 385 -19.94 14.90 39.48
CA ASN A 385 -19.71 14.38 40.82
C ASN A 385 -18.53 15.08 41.53
N ASN A 386 -17.45 15.39 40.80
CA ASN A 386 -16.28 16.09 41.34
C ASN A 386 -16.58 17.53 41.80
N ARG A 387 -17.67 18.16 41.33
CA ARG A 387 -18.11 19.49 41.80
C ARG A 387 -18.92 19.46 43.10
N ILE A 388 -19.41 18.30 43.53
CA ILE A 388 -20.40 18.20 44.63
C ILE A 388 -19.77 17.75 45.96
N SER A 389 -18.67 17.00 45.95
CA SER A 389 -18.06 16.42 47.16
C SER A 389 -16.64 16.92 47.43
N ASN A 390 -16.52 18.09 48.07
CA ASN A 390 -15.24 18.66 48.53
C ASN A 390 -14.66 17.94 49.80
N ARG A 391 -14.98 16.64 49.95
CA ARG A 391 -14.52 15.63 50.93
C ARG A 391 -15.38 14.37 50.77
N ALA A 392 -14.80 13.28 50.27
CA ALA A 392 -15.06 11.87 50.62
C ALA A 392 -14.63 10.97 49.45
N SER A 393 -14.00 9.83 49.79
CA SER A 393 -13.98 8.56 49.04
C SER A 393 -14.53 8.64 47.61
N ILE A 394 -13.63 8.57 46.63
CA ILE A 394 -13.97 8.04 45.30
C ILE A 394 -14.68 6.70 45.57
N ARG A 395 -15.90 6.55 45.04
CA ARG A 395 -16.64 5.29 45.16
C ARG A 395 -16.19 4.35 44.05
N ASP A 396 -16.38 3.06 44.27
CA ASP A 396 -15.91 1.98 43.39
C ASP A 396 -16.62 1.94 42.02
N ASP A 397 -17.33 2.99 41.59
CA ASP A 397 -18.15 3.07 40.38
C ASP A 397 -17.50 3.78 39.17
N PHE A 398 -16.24 4.22 39.30
CA PHE A 398 -15.45 4.80 38.20
C PHE A 398 -14.25 3.95 37.72
N ILE A 399 -13.97 2.84 38.41
CA ILE A 399 -13.23 1.71 37.84
C ILE A 399 -14.11 1.07 36.75
N ILE A 400 -13.50 0.45 35.73
CA ILE A 400 -14.21 -0.27 34.66
C ILE A 400 -15.11 -1.36 35.26
N LYS A 401 -16.38 -1.01 35.50
CA LYS A 401 -17.48 -1.95 35.72
C LYS A 401 -18.12 -2.27 34.38
N ASN A 402 -18.59 -3.52 34.24
CA ASN A 402 -19.52 -3.91 33.18
C ASN A 402 -20.57 -2.81 33.00
N ALA A 403 -20.69 -2.26 31.80
CA ALA A 403 -21.44 -1.01 31.62
C ALA A 403 -22.91 -1.18 32.07
N THR A 404 -23.41 -0.18 32.79
CA THR A 404 -24.62 -0.36 33.60
C THR A 404 -25.87 -0.36 32.73
N VAL A 405 -26.99 -0.86 33.25
CA VAL A 405 -28.34 -0.77 32.63
C VAL A 405 -28.74 0.68 32.28
N SER A 406 -28.08 1.69 32.89
CA SER A 406 -28.25 3.09 32.51
C SER A 406 -27.43 3.51 31.28
N ASP A 407 -26.21 2.98 31.10
CA ASP A 407 -25.34 3.28 29.94
C ASP A 407 -25.81 2.52 28.70
N LEU A 408 -26.37 1.33 28.92
CA LEU A 408 -27.16 0.49 28.01
C LEU A 408 -28.28 1.20 27.26
N SER A 409 -28.78 2.34 27.76
CA SER A 409 -29.86 3.09 27.12
C SER A 409 -29.40 4.13 26.09
N LYS A 410 -28.07 4.29 25.90
CA LYS A 410 -27.49 5.40 25.14
C LYS A 410 -26.62 5.01 23.94
N SER A 411 -26.32 3.73 23.72
CA SER A 411 -25.67 3.23 22.50
C SER A 411 -26.60 2.27 21.78
N ASN A 412 -26.84 2.48 20.48
CA ASN A 412 -27.69 1.57 19.68
C ASN A 412 -26.93 0.37 19.11
N LEU A 413 -25.60 0.32 19.26
CA LEU A 413 -24.75 -0.80 18.86
C LEU A 413 -23.91 -1.26 20.07
N SER A 414 -23.82 -2.57 20.25
CA SER A 414 -23.01 -3.21 21.29
C SER A 414 -22.16 -4.33 20.66
N VAL A 415 -20.95 -3.97 20.25
CA VAL A 415 -19.94 -4.91 19.74
C VAL A 415 -19.08 -5.38 20.91
N ALA A 416 -18.74 -6.66 20.95
CA ALA A 416 -17.88 -7.23 21.97
C ALA A 416 -16.44 -6.69 21.80
N LYS A 417 -16.09 -5.69 22.61
CA LYS A 417 -14.72 -5.23 22.79
C LYS A 417 -14.19 -5.70 24.12
N GLU A 418 -12.91 -6.00 24.19
CA GLU A 418 -12.30 -6.59 25.38
C GLU A 418 -10.99 -5.88 25.74
N LEU A 419 -10.67 -5.88 27.04
CA LEU A 419 -9.42 -5.35 27.58
C LEU A 419 -8.39 -6.49 27.73
N LYS A 420 -7.19 -6.31 27.19
CA LYS A 420 -6.03 -7.21 27.32
C LYS A 420 -4.96 -6.52 28.14
N LYS A 421 -4.32 -7.25 29.05
CA LYS A 421 -3.01 -6.88 29.59
C LYS A 421 -1.94 -7.43 28.64
N ILE A 422 -0.96 -6.62 28.25
CA ILE A 422 0.20 -7.06 27.46
C ILE A 422 1.48 -6.72 28.22
N SER A 423 2.40 -7.68 28.30
CA SER A 423 3.59 -7.64 29.15
C SER A 423 4.86 -7.71 28.29
N TYR A 424 5.69 -6.66 28.32
CA TYR A 424 6.92 -6.55 27.54
C TYR A 424 8.18 -6.59 28.39
N TYR A 425 9.29 -7.07 27.82
CA TYR A 425 10.60 -7.04 28.46
C TYR A 425 11.41 -5.82 28.01
N GLN A 426 11.28 -4.70 28.74
CA GLN A 426 12.07 -3.50 28.49
C GLN A 426 13.53 -3.74 28.91
N CYS A 427 14.48 -3.43 28.03
CA CYS A 427 15.89 -3.45 28.40
C CYS A 427 16.27 -2.24 29.25
N THR A 428 16.66 -2.47 30.50
CA THR A 428 17.11 -1.42 31.44
C THR A 428 18.62 -1.24 31.48
N GLU A 429 19.38 -2.25 31.06
CA GLU A 429 20.85 -2.21 31.05
C GLU A 429 21.36 -3.04 29.87
N LYS A 430 22.13 -2.41 28.99
CA LYS A 430 22.77 -3.04 27.84
C LYS A 430 24.22 -3.40 28.16
N SER A 431 24.76 -4.44 27.53
CA SER A 431 26.15 -4.86 27.78
C SER A 431 27.14 -3.74 27.44
N PRO A 432 28.06 -3.38 28.34
CA PRO A 432 29.12 -2.41 28.04
C PRO A 432 30.02 -2.83 26.86
N SER A 433 30.05 -4.12 26.52
CA SER A 433 30.83 -4.67 25.40
C SER A 433 30.02 -4.89 24.11
N ASP A 434 28.68 -4.81 24.16
CA ASP A 434 27.80 -5.14 23.04
C ASP A 434 26.41 -4.49 23.23
N SER A 435 26.19 -3.34 22.58
CA SER A 435 24.95 -2.57 22.72
C SER A 435 23.70 -3.23 22.11
N SER A 436 23.85 -4.38 21.44
CA SER A 436 22.74 -5.23 21.01
C SER A 436 22.26 -6.18 22.11
N LYS A 437 23.11 -6.51 23.09
CA LYS A 437 22.78 -7.45 24.16
C LYS A 437 22.24 -6.74 25.39
N CYS A 438 21.02 -7.13 25.79
CA CYS A 438 20.49 -6.72 27.07
C CYS A 438 21.05 -7.60 28.19
N ILE A 439 21.55 -6.99 29.27
CA ILE A 439 22.03 -7.70 30.47
C ILE A 439 21.06 -7.58 31.65
N LYS A 440 20.11 -6.64 31.61
CA LYS A 440 19.08 -6.48 32.64
C LYS A 440 17.76 -5.99 32.03
N GLN A 441 16.70 -6.75 32.24
CA GLN A 441 15.35 -6.44 31.75
C GLN A 441 14.39 -6.12 32.91
N LYS A 442 13.38 -5.29 32.62
CA LYS A 442 12.21 -5.01 33.46
C LYS A 442 10.96 -5.43 32.69
N VAL A 443 10.02 -6.09 33.36
CA VAL A 443 8.69 -6.29 32.76
C VAL A 443 7.88 -5.00 32.87
N VAL A 444 7.34 -4.55 31.74
CA VAL A 444 6.43 -3.41 31.64
C VAL A 444 5.09 -3.92 31.14
N ASN A 445 4.04 -3.68 31.92
CA ASN A 445 2.67 -4.05 31.56
C ASN A 445 1.97 -2.84 30.97
N THR A 446 1.28 -3.04 29.86
CA THR A 446 0.34 -2.09 29.25
C THR A 446 -1.04 -2.74 29.13
N TYR A 447 -2.03 -1.96 28.70
CA TYR A 447 -3.38 -2.44 28.43
C TYR A 447 -3.82 -2.05 27.02
N CYS A 448 -4.59 -2.95 26.39
CA CYS A 448 -5.08 -2.83 25.02
C CYS A 448 -6.58 -3.08 24.97
N ILE A 449 -7.31 -2.24 24.25
CA ILE A 449 -8.67 -2.51 23.79
C ILE A 449 -8.58 -3.20 22.42
N TYR A 450 -9.39 -4.23 22.21
CA TYR A 450 -9.46 -4.96 20.94
C TYR A 450 -10.89 -5.48 20.69
N GLN A 451 -11.26 -5.64 19.42
CA GLN A 451 -12.50 -6.34 19.06
C GLN A 451 -12.38 -7.84 19.31
N PHE A 452 -13.40 -8.46 19.88
CA PHE A 452 -13.44 -9.90 20.12
C PHE A 452 -13.81 -10.65 18.82
N LYS A 453 -12.81 -11.30 18.23
CA LYS A 453 -12.94 -12.06 16.98
C LYS A 453 -12.54 -13.54 17.16
N PRO A 454 -13.49 -14.45 17.48
CA PRO A 454 -13.23 -15.88 17.52
C PRO A 454 -13.26 -16.49 16.11
N SER A 455 -12.49 -17.55 15.86
CA SER A 455 -12.48 -18.26 14.58
C SER A 455 -13.79 -18.99 14.28
N THR A 456 -14.58 -19.29 15.31
CA THR A 456 -15.87 -19.98 15.25
C THR A 456 -16.74 -19.54 16.44
N GLY A 457 -18.04 -19.44 16.21
CA GLY A 457 -19.02 -19.38 17.30
C GLY A 457 -19.19 -18.03 17.98
N CYS A 458 -19.42 -16.93 17.25
CA CYS A 458 -20.25 -15.86 17.81
C CYS A 458 -21.20 -15.24 16.78
N GLN A 459 -22.31 -14.71 17.26
CA GLN A 459 -23.32 -14.07 16.43
C GLN A 459 -22.81 -12.70 15.98
N LEU A 460 -22.47 -12.57 14.69
CA LEU A 460 -22.04 -11.28 14.13
C LEU A 460 -23.23 -10.36 13.84
N TYR A 461 -22.99 -9.05 13.83
CA TYR A 461 -23.81 -8.10 13.09
C TYR A 461 -23.65 -8.36 11.59
N THR A 462 -24.76 -8.37 10.87
CA THR A 462 -24.74 -8.31 9.41
C THR A 462 -24.50 -6.87 8.94
N THR A 463 -24.03 -6.68 7.70
CA THR A 463 -23.88 -5.36 7.09
C THR A 463 -25.12 -4.48 7.26
N TYR A 464 -26.31 -5.06 7.11
CA TYR A 464 -27.60 -4.37 7.21
C TYR A 464 -27.92 -3.86 8.63
N GLU A 465 -27.36 -4.48 9.67
CA GLU A 465 -27.55 -4.08 11.07
C GLU A 465 -26.51 -3.06 11.55
N ILE A 466 -25.34 -2.99 10.92
CA ILE A 466 -24.23 -2.12 11.36
C ILE A 466 -24.07 -0.84 10.55
N GLU A 467 -24.46 -0.83 9.27
CA GLU A 467 -24.60 0.44 8.54
C GLU A 467 -25.62 1.36 9.24
N PRO A 468 -25.48 2.70 9.18
CA PRO A 468 -26.44 3.62 9.80
C PRO A 468 -27.88 3.38 9.36
N ASP A 469 -28.84 3.49 10.29
CA ASP A 469 -30.28 3.36 9.99
C ASP A 469 -30.83 4.55 9.18
N ASP A 470 -30.10 5.68 9.14
CA ASP A 470 -30.38 6.86 8.30
C ASP A 470 -29.15 7.23 7.45
N ILE A 471 -29.34 7.29 6.13
CA ILE A 471 -28.36 7.73 5.13
C ILE A 471 -27.81 9.15 5.41
N ASN A 472 -28.54 10.01 6.11
CA ASN A 472 -28.06 11.34 6.49
C ASN A 472 -26.86 11.29 7.46
N VAL A 473 -26.71 10.23 8.25
CA VAL A 473 -25.50 10.00 9.06
C VAL A 473 -24.29 9.80 8.14
N ILE A 474 -24.45 8.99 7.08
CA ILE A 474 -23.42 8.77 6.06
C ILE A 474 -23.04 10.08 5.38
N PHE A 475 -24.01 10.92 4.99
CA PHE A 475 -23.73 12.25 4.44
C PHE A 475 -22.99 13.15 5.42
N THR A 476 -23.35 13.09 6.71
CA THR A 476 -22.67 13.86 7.77
C THR A 476 -21.22 13.42 7.92
N HIS A 477 -20.94 12.12 7.93
CA HIS A 477 -19.58 11.57 7.99
C HIS A 477 -18.72 11.97 6.78
N ILE A 478 -19.28 11.92 5.56
CA ILE A 478 -18.57 12.40 4.36
C ILE A 478 -18.16 13.87 4.53
N VAL A 479 -19.04 14.73 5.07
CA VAL A 479 -18.73 16.15 5.31
C VAL A 479 -17.69 16.32 6.42
N GLN A 480 -17.78 15.61 7.53
CA GLN A 480 -16.82 15.70 8.64
C GLN A 480 -15.41 15.25 8.24
N LEU A 481 -15.28 14.20 7.43
CA LEU A 481 -14.00 13.65 6.99
C LEU A 481 -13.37 14.44 5.84
N ALA A 482 -14.15 15.25 5.11
CA ALA A 482 -13.69 15.94 3.91
C ALA A 482 -12.55 16.93 4.18
N SER A 483 -12.54 17.63 5.31
CA SER A 483 -11.45 18.56 5.67
C SER A 483 -10.10 17.83 5.74
N ILE A 484 -10.05 16.69 6.44
CA ILE A 484 -8.86 15.85 6.59
C ILE A 484 -8.49 15.20 5.26
N VAL A 485 -9.44 14.61 4.53
CA VAL A 485 -9.17 14.00 3.21
C VAL A 485 -8.58 15.02 2.23
N ASN A 486 -9.07 16.26 2.24
CA ASN A 486 -8.59 17.32 1.36
C ASN A 486 -7.22 17.88 1.78
N LYS A 487 -6.91 17.90 3.09
CA LYS A 487 -5.57 18.21 3.64
C LYS A 487 -4.50 17.29 3.04
N TYR A 488 -4.84 16.01 2.82
CA TYR A 488 -3.92 14.98 2.30
C TYR A 488 -4.09 14.63 0.80
N LYS A 489 -4.70 15.51 -0.02
CA LYS A 489 -5.02 15.24 -1.44
C LYS A 489 -3.84 14.98 -2.40
N ASN A 490 -2.61 15.26 -1.99
CA ASN A 490 -1.39 14.94 -2.75
C ASN A 490 -0.78 13.58 -2.36
N LEU A 491 -1.21 13.03 -1.23
CA LEU A 491 -0.89 11.70 -0.74
C LEU A 491 -1.99 10.69 -1.12
N ILE A 492 -3.26 11.07 -1.00
CA ILE A 492 -4.41 10.22 -1.32
C ILE A 492 -4.63 10.20 -2.83
N TYR A 493 -4.27 9.09 -3.47
CA TYR A 493 -4.43 8.90 -4.91
C TYR A 493 -5.88 8.54 -5.27
N ILE A 494 -6.46 7.59 -4.53
CA ILE A 494 -7.79 7.04 -4.77
C ILE A 494 -8.56 7.00 -3.46
N TYR A 495 -9.77 7.57 -3.44
CA TYR A 495 -10.81 7.15 -2.51
C TYR A 495 -11.58 5.96 -3.12
N GLN A 496 -11.57 4.84 -2.42
CA GLN A 496 -12.16 3.58 -2.86
C GLN A 496 -13.46 3.31 -2.08
N GLY A 497 -14.47 2.79 -2.76
CA GLY A 497 -15.75 2.43 -2.16
C GLY A 497 -16.73 3.61 -2.08
N SER A 498 -17.69 3.51 -1.16
CA SER A 498 -18.79 4.48 -1.04
C SER A 498 -19.37 4.58 0.38
N PHE A 499 -18.55 4.47 1.42
CA PHE A 499 -18.99 4.39 2.84
C PHE A 499 -19.88 3.19 3.20
N VAL A 500 -20.37 2.42 2.22
CA VAL A 500 -21.32 1.33 2.40
C VAL A 500 -20.85 0.08 1.67
N GLY A 501 -21.37 -1.08 2.08
CA GLY A 501 -20.97 -2.39 1.60
C GLY A 501 -20.38 -3.27 2.69
N THR A 502 -20.61 -4.57 2.60
CA THR A 502 -19.86 -5.60 3.35
C THR A 502 -18.36 -5.37 3.19
N PHE A 503 -17.63 -5.23 4.30
CA PHE A 503 -16.19 -4.88 4.35
C PHE A 503 -15.81 -3.60 3.55
N GLY A 504 -16.78 -2.74 3.26
CA GLY A 504 -16.66 -1.58 2.35
C GLY A 504 -16.42 -1.95 0.88
N GLU A 505 -16.55 -3.23 0.52
CA GLU A 505 -16.33 -3.75 -0.83
C GLU A 505 -17.52 -3.56 -1.75
N MET A 506 -18.71 -3.27 -1.23
CA MET A 506 -19.97 -3.08 -1.97
C MET A 506 -20.61 -4.38 -2.53
N HIS A 507 -20.67 -5.45 -1.72
CA HIS A 507 -21.49 -6.65 -2.04
C HIS A 507 -22.95 -6.51 -1.58
N HIS A 508 -23.15 -6.31 -0.28
CA HIS A 508 -24.46 -6.17 0.37
C HIS A 508 -24.49 -4.88 1.19
N SER A 509 -25.65 -4.24 1.34
CA SER A 509 -25.82 -2.96 2.05
C SER A 509 -27.30 -2.54 2.01
N ASN A 510 -27.72 -1.68 2.94
CA ASN A 510 -29.00 -0.97 2.88
C ASN A 510 -29.07 0.07 1.73
N TYR A 511 -27.93 0.49 1.18
CA TYR A 511 -27.79 1.70 0.35
C TYR A 511 -27.11 1.49 -1.01
N LEU A 512 -26.96 0.25 -1.47
CA LEU A 512 -26.46 -0.08 -2.82
C LEU A 512 -27.55 -0.10 -3.90
N ASP A 513 -28.77 0.30 -3.57
CA ASP A 513 -29.74 0.70 -4.58
C ASP A 513 -29.24 1.94 -5.34
N LEU A 514 -29.67 2.07 -6.60
CA LEU A 514 -29.14 3.07 -7.50
C LEU A 514 -29.38 4.51 -7.06
N ASN A 515 -30.47 4.79 -6.32
CA ASN A 515 -30.79 6.12 -5.82
C ASN A 515 -29.88 6.48 -4.64
N SER A 516 -29.85 5.65 -3.60
CA SER A 516 -29.02 5.87 -2.40
C SER A 516 -27.54 5.98 -2.75
N LEU A 517 -27.01 5.04 -3.54
CA LEU A 517 -25.63 5.08 -4.00
C LEU A 517 -25.32 6.34 -4.83
N THR A 518 -26.24 6.78 -5.69
CA THR A 518 -26.07 8.03 -6.44
C THR A 518 -26.03 9.25 -5.52
N GLN A 519 -26.81 9.27 -4.44
CA GLN A 519 -26.79 10.38 -3.47
C GLN A 519 -25.48 10.39 -2.68
N ILE A 520 -25.02 9.23 -2.20
CA ILE A 520 -23.73 9.06 -1.52
C ILE A 520 -22.57 9.55 -2.43
N MET A 521 -22.49 9.06 -3.67
CA MET A 521 -21.44 9.47 -4.60
C MET A 521 -21.51 10.96 -4.98
N LYS A 522 -22.71 11.56 -5.04
CA LYS A 522 -22.87 13.02 -5.18
C LYS A 522 -22.34 13.77 -3.96
N THR A 523 -22.54 13.26 -2.75
CA THR A 523 -22.03 13.87 -1.52
C THR A 523 -20.50 13.74 -1.41
N ILE A 524 -19.93 12.61 -1.83
CA ILE A 524 -18.46 12.43 -1.92
C ILE A 524 -17.87 13.43 -2.93
N GLU A 525 -18.39 13.48 -4.16
CA GLU A 525 -17.88 14.39 -5.20
C GLU A 525 -17.97 15.87 -4.79
N ARG A 526 -19.03 16.25 -4.07
CA ARG A 526 -19.21 17.62 -3.59
C ARG A 526 -18.14 18.09 -2.63
N ASN A 527 -17.65 17.18 -1.78
CA ASN A 527 -16.82 17.50 -0.62
C ASN A 527 -15.34 17.09 -0.78
N PHE A 528 -15.03 16.00 -1.49
CA PHE A 528 -13.65 15.52 -1.68
C PHE A 528 -13.00 16.17 -2.91
N ASP A 529 -11.76 16.64 -2.76
CA ASP A 529 -11.03 17.41 -3.77
C ASP A 529 -11.00 16.71 -5.15
N PRO A 530 -11.30 17.41 -6.26
CA PRO A 530 -11.22 16.87 -7.62
C PRO A 530 -9.91 16.17 -8.01
N SER A 531 -8.78 16.44 -7.34
CA SER A 531 -7.50 15.77 -7.59
C SER A 531 -7.40 14.32 -7.07
N ILE A 532 -8.38 13.87 -6.29
CA ILE A 532 -8.47 12.51 -5.73
C ILE A 532 -9.38 11.67 -6.61
N PHE A 533 -8.88 10.58 -7.19
CA PHE A 533 -9.70 9.65 -7.96
C PHE A 533 -10.72 8.96 -7.06
N LEU A 534 -11.89 8.63 -7.61
CA LEU A 534 -12.92 7.82 -6.95
C LEU A 534 -12.92 6.43 -7.60
N SER A 535 -13.23 5.37 -6.87
CA SER A 535 -13.46 4.06 -7.48
C SER A 535 -14.61 3.29 -6.83
N VAL A 536 -15.41 2.62 -7.66
CA VAL A 536 -16.54 1.77 -7.24
C VAL A 536 -16.31 0.34 -7.71
N ARG A 537 -16.90 -0.63 -7.00
CA ARG A 537 -16.63 -2.07 -7.17
C ARG A 537 -16.86 -2.63 -8.58
N THR A 538 -17.88 -2.14 -9.27
CA THR A 538 -18.33 -2.77 -10.52
C THR A 538 -18.56 -1.74 -11.63
N PRO A 539 -18.31 -2.13 -12.90
CA PRO A 539 -18.76 -1.38 -14.06
C PRO A 539 -20.26 -1.03 -14.02
N ARG A 540 -21.11 -1.91 -13.46
CA ARG A 540 -22.52 -1.66 -13.18
C ARG A 540 -22.69 -0.38 -12.36
N PHE A 541 -22.11 -0.32 -11.16
CA PHE A 541 -22.25 0.84 -10.28
C PHE A 541 -21.71 2.11 -10.94
N ASN A 542 -20.56 2.01 -11.63
CA ASN A 542 -19.97 3.13 -12.37
C ASN A 542 -20.93 3.68 -13.44
N ARG A 543 -21.51 2.82 -14.29
CA ARG A 543 -22.51 3.20 -15.31
C ARG A 543 -23.78 3.76 -14.69
N GLY A 544 -24.35 3.08 -13.69
CA GLY A 544 -25.60 3.46 -13.07
C GLY A 544 -25.52 4.86 -12.47
N VAL A 545 -24.52 5.10 -11.61
CA VAL A 545 -24.30 6.42 -10.97
C VAL A 545 -24.02 7.48 -12.03
N LYS A 546 -23.12 7.21 -12.99
CA LYS A 546 -22.82 8.11 -14.12
C LYS A 546 -24.09 8.50 -14.88
N ASN A 547 -24.94 7.53 -15.22
CA ASN A 547 -26.16 7.77 -15.97
C ASN A 547 -27.21 8.58 -15.18
N ASN A 548 -27.30 8.40 -13.87
CA ASN A 548 -28.15 9.22 -12.98
C ASN A 548 -27.55 10.60 -12.66
N MET A 549 -26.25 10.78 -12.85
CA MET A 549 -25.57 12.07 -12.67
C MET A 549 -25.58 12.95 -13.92
N LYS A 550 -26.08 12.50 -15.09
CA LYS A 550 -26.04 13.24 -16.38
C LYS A 550 -26.54 14.70 -16.33
N THR A 551 -27.53 15.01 -15.50
CA THR A 551 -28.09 16.37 -15.34
C THR A 551 -27.46 17.16 -14.19
N SER A 552 -26.54 16.56 -13.44
CA SER A 552 -25.79 17.24 -12.38
C SER A 552 -24.74 18.18 -12.96
N SER A 553 -24.60 19.37 -12.40
CA SER A 553 -23.47 20.27 -12.69
C SER A 553 -22.10 19.64 -12.41
N ARG A 554 -22.08 18.56 -11.61
CA ARG A 554 -20.89 17.79 -11.24
C ARG A 554 -20.61 16.57 -12.15
N TYR A 555 -21.42 16.33 -13.19
CA TYR A 555 -21.28 15.18 -14.09
C TYR A 555 -19.86 15.05 -14.68
N SER A 556 -19.33 16.15 -15.24
CA SER A 556 -18.01 16.15 -15.89
C SER A 556 -16.87 15.86 -14.91
N SER A 557 -16.95 16.39 -13.69
CA SER A 557 -16.01 16.10 -12.61
C SER A 557 -16.02 14.61 -12.28
N PHE A 558 -17.19 14.05 -11.95
CA PHE A 558 -17.36 12.62 -11.66
C PHE A 558 -16.81 11.73 -12.78
N VAL A 559 -17.21 11.98 -14.04
CA VAL A 559 -16.74 11.18 -15.19
C VAL A 559 -15.23 11.27 -15.40
N SER A 560 -14.59 12.37 -15.03
CA SER A 560 -13.13 12.55 -15.16
C SER A 560 -12.31 11.85 -14.06
N ARG A 561 -12.92 11.45 -12.93
CA ARG A 561 -12.21 10.89 -11.76
C ARG A 561 -12.75 9.55 -11.24
N ALA A 562 -13.93 9.09 -11.67
CA ALA A 562 -14.56 7.86 -11.19
C ALA A 562 -14.14 6.61 -11.99
N GLY A 563 -13.12 5.92 -11.50
CA GLY A 563 -12.63 4.63 -11.96
C GLY A 563 -13.29 3.44 -11.25
N LEU A 564 -12.51 2.36 -11.10
CA LEU A 564 -12.97 1.05 -10.63
C LEU A 564 -11.97 0.39 -9.67
N TYR A 565 -12.47 -0.50 -8.82
CA TYR A 565 -11.70 -1.54 -8.15
C TYR A 565 -12.49 -2.84 -8.26
N ASN A 566 -11.85 -4.00 -8.38
CA ASN A 566 -12.51 -5.30 -8.49
C ASN A 566 -11.84 -6.28 -7.52
N ASP A 567 -12.59 -6.76 -6.53
CA ASP A 567 -12.19 -7.72 -5.49
C ASP A 567 -12.18 -9.18 -5.98
N GLY A 568 -12.70 -9.45 -7.18
CA GLY A 568 -12.85 -10.78 -7.76
C GLY A 568 -11.99 -11.06 -9.00
N LEU A 569 -10.91 -10.29 -9.25
CA LEU A 569 -10.15 -10.38 -10.50
C LEU A 569 -9.62 -11.80 -10.73
N PHE A 570 -9.76 -12.27 -11.98
CA PHE A 570 -9.23 -13.54 -12.49
C PHE A 570 -9.87 -14.82 -11.93
N TYR A 571 -10.83 -14.73 -10.99
CA TYR A 571 -11.45 -15.90 -10.37
C TYR A 571 -12.21 -16.80 -11.35
N SER A 572 -13.00 -16.21 -12.25
CA SER A 572 -13.95 -16.90 -13.12
C SER A 572 -14.34 -16.02 -14.31
N GLU A 573 -15.21 -16.51 -15.20
CA GLU A 573 -15.81 -15.69 -16.26
C GLU A 573 -16.56 -14.46 -15.72
N THR A 574 -17.11 -14.54 -14.51
CA THR A 574 -17.81 -13.45 -13.84
C THR A 574 -16.91 -12.54 -13.00
N ASP A 575 -15.60 -12.78 -12.92
CA ASP A 575 -14.69 -12.14 -11.95
C ASP A 575 -15.35 -12.08 -10.54
N TYR A 576 -15.70 -13.26 -10.01
CA TYR A 576 -16.38 -13.48 -8.72
C TYR A 576 -17.71 -12.71 -8.52
N GLY A 577 -18.39 -12.35 -9.61
CA GLY A 577 -19.71 -11.68 -9.59
C GLY A 577 -19.66 -10.21 -10.00
N THR A 578 -18.49 -9.66 -10.27
CA THR A 578 -18.31 -8.31 -10.86
C THR A 578 -18.95 -8.17 -12.25
N TYR A 579 -18.97 -9.25 -13.04
CA TYR A 579 -19.72 -9.36 -14.30
C TYR A 579 -20.88 -10.35 -14.16
N GLY A 580 -21.84 -10.25 -15.08
CA GLY A 580 -23.05 -11.07 -15.08
C GLY A 580 -23.39 -11.62 -16.46
N ASN A 581 -24.68 -11.84 -16.68
CA ASN A 581 -25.25 -12.55 -17.82
C ASN A 581 -26.38 -11.76 -18.52
N THR A 582 -26.37 -10.44 -18.38
CA THR A 582 -27.36 -9.52 -18.95
C THR A 582 -26.72 -8.61 -20.01
N ASP A 583 -27.49 -8.13 -20.99
CA ASP A 583 -27.00 -7.14 -21.95
C ASP A 583 -26.81 -5.75 -21.31
N ILE A 584 -25.68 -5.09 -21.58
CA ILE A 584 -25.27 -3.82 -20.99
C ILE A 584 -26.26 -2.65 -21.18
N ASN A 585 -27.20 -2.74 -22.14
CA ASN A 585 -28.19 -1.69 -22.38
C ASN A 585 -29.45 -1.82 -21.52
N ILE A 586 -29.65 -2.95 -20.84
CA ILE A 586 -30.78 -3.17 -19.93
C ILE A 586 -30.64 -2.26 -18.69
N ASN A 587 -31.79 -1.85 -18.12
CA ASN A 587 -31.89 -0.98 -16.94
C ASN A 587 -30.99 0.28 -17.01
N ASN A 588 -30.86 0.89 -18.20
CA ASN A 588 -30.00 2.06 -18.42
C ASN A 588 -28.54 1.84 -17.95
N GLY A 589 -28.03 0.61 -18.10
CA GLY A 589 -26.68 0.23 -17.73
C GLY A 589 -26.45 -0.17 -16.28
N ASP A 590 -27.45 -0.07 -15.39
CA ASP A 590 -27.41 -0.61 -14.03
C ASP A 590 -27.78 -2.10 -14.02
N VAL A 591 -26.92 -2.89 -14.67
CA VAL A 591 -26.90 -4.37 -14.66
C VAL A 591 -25.46 -4.86 -14.63
N ASN A 592 -25.22 -6.02 -14.03
CA ASN A 592 -23.97 -6.77 -14.21
C ASN A 592 -24.01 -7.40 -15.61
N ALA A 593 -23.27 -6.83 -16.56
CA ALA A 593 -23.36 -7.20 -17.97
C ALA A 593 -22.42 -8.37 -18.33
N TYR A 594 -22.55 -8.91 -19.54
CA TYR A 594 -21.65 -9.95 -20.05
C TYR A 594 -20.18 -9.50 -20.03
N ARG A 595 -19.26 -10.40 -19.65
CA ARG A 595 -17.80 -10.14 -19.55
C ARG A 595 -17.25 -9.39 -20.76
N SER A 596 -17.63 -9.75 -21.98
CA SER A 596 -17.16 -9.10 -23.21
C SER A 596 -17.53 -7.61 -23.28
N GLN A 597 -18.76 -7.27 -22.90
CA GLN A 597 -19.25 -5.89 -22.83
C GLN A 597 -18.59 -5.12 -21.68
N GLU A 598 -18.36 -5.79 -20.54
CA GLU A 598 -17.72 -5.20 -19.36
C GLU A 598 -16.23 -4.93 -19.55
N VAL A 599 -15.51 -5.83 -20.22
CA VAL A 599 -14.11 -5.64 -20.60
C VAL A 599 -13.99 -4.52 -21.65
N GLN A 600 -14.93 -4.44 -22.61
CA GLN A 600 -14.96 -3.33 -23.57
C GLN A 600 -15.24 -1.98 -22.87
N TYR A 601 -16.20 -1.92 -21.94
CA TYR A 601 -16.49 -0.72 -21.16
C TYR A 601 -15.26 -0.25 -20.37
N GLN A 602 -14.56 -1.18 -19.71
CA GLN A 602 -13.30 -0.91 -19.00
C GLN A 602 -12.18 -0.46 -19.95
N ASN A 603 -12.07 -1.02 -21.16
CA ASN A 603 -11.07 -0.59 -22.14
C ASN A 603 -11.23 0.87 -22.59
N GLU A 604 -12.42 1.44 -22.47
CA GLU A 604 -12.67 2.84 -22.81
C GLU A 604 -12.65 3.75 -21.58
N LEU A 605 -13.25 3.33 -20.47
CA LEU A 605 -13.25 4.08 -19.21
C LEU A 605 -11.83 4.24 -18.65
N CYS A 606 -11.08 3.14 -18.57
CA CYS A 606 -9.82 3.08 -17.82
C CYS A 606 -8.62 3.65 -18.61
N LEU A 607 -8.88 4.36 -19.71
CA LEU A 607 -7.91 5.26 -20.36
C LEU A 607 -7.76 6.60 -19.63
N THR A 608 -8.75 6.99 -18.81
CA THR A 608 -8.76 8.30 -18.12
C THR A 608 -8.86 8.22 -16.60
N VAL A 609 -9.19 7.04 -16.05
CA VAL A 609 -9.33 6.80 -14.61
C VAL A 609 -8.73 5.44 -14.24
N PRO A 610 -8.18 5.27 -13.02
CA PRO A 610 -7.51 4.03 -12.63
C PRO A 610 -8.46 2.85 -12.44
N ASN A 611 -7.90 1.65 -12.62
CA ASN A 611 -8.56 0.37 -12.36
C ASN A 611 -7.60 -0.57 -11.62
N GLY A 612 -8.08 -1.31 -10.63
CA GLY A 612 -7.24 -2.20 -9.82
C GLY A 612 -8.08 -3.10 -8.92
N GLY A 613 -7.51 -3.55 -7.82
CA GLY A 613 -8.19 -4.41 -6.85
C GLY A 613 -7.39 -5.67 -6.57
N GLU A 614 -8.07 -6.81 -6.54
CA GLU A 614 -7.60 -8.00 -5.82
C GLU A 614 -7.76 -9.23 -6.70
N GLY A 615 -6.66 -9.97 -6.87
CA GLY A 615 -6.63 -11.17 -7.70
C GLY A 615 -6.88 -12.41 -6.86
N VAL A 616 -7.86 -13.22 -7.24
CA VAL A 616 -8.31 -14.39 -6.46
C VAL A 616 -7.93 -15.70 -7.15
N PHE A 617 -7.39 -16.66 -6.39
CA PHE A 617 -7.14 -18.01 -6.89
C PHE A 617 -8.40 -18.88 -6.80
N ASN A 618 -8.84 -19.41 -7.92
CA ASN A 618 -9.90 -20.40 -7.97
C ASN A 618 -9.33 -21.81 -7.87
N ALA A 619 -9.48 -22.45 -6.70
CA ALA A 619 -8.99 -23.81 -6.45
C ALA A 619 -9.85 -24.90 -7.13
N ASN A 620 -11.08 -24.59 -7.54
CA ASN A 620 -12.03 -25.54 -8.15
C ASN A 620 -11.72 -25.82 -9.64
N VAL A 621 -10.67 -25.23 -10.20
CA VAL A 621 -10.30 -25.35 -11.62
C VAL A 621 -8.83 -25.71 -11.82
N VAL A 622 -8.56 -26.61 -12.77
CA VAL A 622 -7.20 -27.08 -13.07
C VAL A 622 -6.65 -26.36 -14.30
N ASP A 623 -5.63 -25.52 -14.12
CA ASP A 623 -4.89 -24.97 -15.25
C ASP A 623 -4.00 -26.05 -15.89
N SER A 624 -4.40 -26.48 -17.09
CA SER A 624 -3.67 -27.46 -17.91
C SER A 624 -2.59 -26.82 -18.80
N TYR A 625 -2.43 -25.49 -18.80
CA TYR A 625 -1.69 -24.73 -19.80
C TYR A 625 -0.64 -23.78 -19.20
N THR A 626 0.19 -24.31 -18.31
CA THR A 626 1.41 -23.62 -17.84
C THR A 626 2.55 -23.82 -18.85
N ASN A 627 3.44 -22.82 -19.00
CA ASN A 627 4.64 -22.89 -19.85
C ASN A 627 4.36 -23.31 -21.32
N VAL A 628 3.45 -22.62 -22.01
CA VAL A 628 3.08 -22.93 -23.40
C VAL A 628 4.03 -22.25 -24.38
N SER A 629 4.76 -23.03 -25.19
CA SER A 629 5.65 -22.48 -26.24
C SER A 629 5.00 -22.28 -27.60
N ASP A 630 3.85 -22.89 -27.86
CA ASP A 630 3.13 -22.74 -29.14
C ASP A 630 2.13 -21.58 -29.08
N LEU A 631 2.35 -20.58 -29.94
CA LEU A 631 1.48 -19.41 -30.04
C LEU A 631 0.06 -19.76 -30.51
N ASN A 632 -0.14 -20.85 -31.26
CA ASN A 632 -1.50 -21.25 -31.67
C ASN A 632 -2.30 -21.77 -30.47
N THR A 633 -1.66 -22.53 -29.59
CA THR A 633 -2.23 -22.97 -28.31
C THR A 633 -2.55 -21.78 -27.40
N VAL A 634 -1.64 -20.80 -27.28
CA VAL A 634 -1.93 -19.54 -26.53
C VAL A 634 -3.14 -18.81 -27.11
N ASN A 635 -3.19 -18.61 -28.43
CA ASN A 635 -4.33 -17.96 -29.11
C ASN A 635 -5.65 -18.72 -28.91
N SER A 636 -5.62 -20.06 -28.85
CA SER A 636 -6.79 -20.88 -28.56
C SER A 636 -7.31 -20.67 -27.13
N ILE A 637 -6.40 -20.65 -26.15
CA ILE A 637 -6.71 -20.39 -24.73
C ILE A 637 -7.31 -18.98 -24.56
N LEU A 638 -6.75 -17.96 -25.22
CA LEU A 638 -7.27 -16.59 -25.17
C LEU A 638 -8.66 -16.47 -25.80
N LYS A 639 -8.96 -17.25 -26.84
CA LYS A 639 -10.27 -17.25 -27.51
C LYS A 639 -11.35 -17.99 -26.71
N SER A 640 -10.98 -19.01 -25.95
CA SER A 640 -11.89 -19.83 -25.15
C SER A 640 -11.21 -20.29 -23.85
N PRO A 641 -11.10 -19.40 -22.84
CA PRO A 641 -10.43 -19.71 -21.58
C PRO A 641 -11.04 -20.92 -20.88
N LYS A 642 -10.21 -21.91 -20.51
CA LYS A 642 -10.63 -23.00 -19.60
C LYS A 642 -10.62 -22.56 -18.13
N THR A 643 -9.79 -21.57 -17.79
CA THR A 643 -9.72 -20.94 -16.48
C THR A 643 -9.13 -19.54 -16.63
N TYR A 644 -9.49 -18.63 -15.73
CA TYR A 644 -9.12 -17.21 -15.76
C TYR A 644 -7.87 -16.88 -14.93
N ILE A 645 -7.44 -17.80 -14.06
CA ILE A 645 -6.18 -17.75 -13.30
C ILE A 645 -4.95 -18.08 -14.17
N ASN A 646 -5.15 -18.60 -15.38
CA ASN A 646 -4.06 -18.93 -16.30
C ASN A 646 -3.31 -17.65 -16.70
N PHE A 647 -1.98 -17.65 -16.57
CA PHE A 647 -1.13 -16.48 -16.80
C PHE A 647 -1.44 -15.71 -18.11
N TYR A 648 -1.62 -16.40 -19.24
CA TYR A 648 -1.88 -15.73 -20.52
C TYR A 648 -3.26 -15.05 -20.54
N VAL A 649 -4.27 -15.69 -19.94
CA VAL A 649 -5.63 -15.13 -19.81
C VAL A 649 -5.62 -13.93 -18.85
N SER A 650 -4.92 -14.05 -17.71
CA SER A 650 -4.79 -12.96 -16.74
C SER A 650 -4.02 -11.75 -17.32
N GLU A 651 -2.93 -11.97 -18.06
CA GLU A 651 -2.16 -10.91 -18.74
C GLU A 651 -3.00 -10.17 -19.79
N ALA A 652 -3.70 -10.91 -20.64
CA ALA A 652 -4.56 -10.33 -21.67
C ALA A 652 -5.74 -9.56 -21.06
N HIS A 653 -6.35 -10.09 -19.99
CA HIS A 653 -7.41 -9.41 -19.24
C HIS A 653 -6.90 -8.12 -18.60
N ALA A 654 -5.79 -8.17 -17.86
CA ALA A 654 -5.15 -7.01 -17.23
C ALA A 654 -4.83 -5.90 -18.25
N ARG A 655 -4.33 -6.26 -19.43
CA ARG A 655 -4.07 -5.35 -20.54
C ARG A 655 -5.35 -4.72 -21.11
N ASN A 656 -6.43 -5.49 -21.22
CA ASN A 656 -7.70 -5.02 -21.80
C ASN A 656 -8.47 -4.10 -20.85
N ILE A 657 -8.37 -4.29 -19.53
CA ILE A 657 -9.05 -3.45 -18.52
C ILE A 657 -8.20 -2.29 -17.98
N HIS A 658 -7.00 -2.08 -18.54
CA HIS A 658 -6.00 -1.09 -18.10
C HIS A 658 -5.65 -1.20 -16.61
N LEU A 659 -5.31 -2.42 -16.17
CA LEU A 659 -5.02 -2.73 -14.79
C LEU A 659 -3.80 -1.94 -14.28
N THR A 660 -4.06 -1.07 -13.31
CA THR A 660 -3.14 -0.07 -12.78
C THR A 660 -2.40 -0.57 -11.54
N TYR A 661 -3.12 -1.27 -10.67
CA TYR A 661 -2.61 -1.79 -9.41
C TYR A 661 -3.27 -3.12 -9.02
N LEU A 662 -2.61 -3.87 -8.13
CA LEU A 662 -3.15 -5.08 -7.49
C LEU A 662 -2.75 -5.12 -6.00
N ASN A 663 -3.58 -5.73 -5.17
CA ASN A 663 -3.22 -6.07 -3.78
C ASN A 663 -2.10 -7.12 -3.79
N TYR A 664 -0.96 -6.83 -3.16
CA TYR A 664 0.14 -7.80 -3.03
C TYR A 664 -0.19 -8.94 -2.07
N GLU A 665 -0.95 -8.67 -1.02
CA GLU A 665 -1.09 -9.51 0.16
C GLU A 665 -2.27 -10.50 0.05
N TYR A 666 -3.28 -10.16 -0.77
CA TYR A 666 -4.57 -10.85 -0.88
C TYR A 666 -4.49 -12.38 -1.06
N ASP A 667 -4.05 -12.87 -2.23
CA ASP A 667 -4.01 -14.32 -2.51
C ASP A 667 -2.71 -14.74 -3.20
N GLN A 668 -1.72 -15.07 -2.37
CA GLN A 668 -0.45 -15.62 -2.84
C GLN A 668 -0.59 -16.90 -3.64
N ARG A 669 -1.70 -17.67 -3.57
CA ARG A 669 -1.87 -18.87 -4.40
C ARG A 669 -1.97 -18.50 -5.88
N LEU A 670 -2.62 -17.39 -6.22
CA LEU A 670 -2.72 -16.87 -7.59
C LEU A 670 -1.35 -16.42 -8.09
N PHE A 671 -0.65 -15.62 -7.28
CA PHE A 671 0.65 -15.08 -7.66
C PHE A 671 1.72 -16.19 -7.78
N ASN A 672 1.71 -17.16 -6.87
CA ASN A 672 2.54 -18.37 -6.96
C ASN A 672 2.12 -19.26 -8.15
N HIS A 673 0.85 -19.23 -8.57
CA HIS A 673 0.41 -19.92 -9.77
C HIS A 673 0.97 -19.27 -11.04
N TRP A 674 0.88 -17.94 -11.18
CA TRP A 674 1.49 -17.22 -12.31
C TRP A 674 3.02 -17.41 -12.37
N ALA A 675 3.70 -17.43 -11.22
CA ALA A 675 5.15 -17.66 -11.14
C ALA A 675 5.60 -19.02 -11.70
N LYS A 676 4.70 -20.01 -11.84
CA LYS A 676 4.99 -21.29 -12.53
C LYS A 676 5.29 -21.09 -14.02
N THR A 677 4.81 -20.02 -14.63
CA THR A 677 5.19 -19.65 -16.01
C THR A 677 6.57 -19.02 -15.96
N THR A 678 7.57 -19.77 -16.39
CA THR A 678 8.97 -19.36 -16.38
C THR A 678 9.28 -18.42 -17.55
N ALA A 679 10.33 -17.61 -17.42
CA ALA A 679 10.71 -16.56 -18.38
C ALA A 679 10.76 -16.99 -19.85
N LYS A 680 11.17 -18.23 -20.12
CA LYS A 680 11.21 -18.81 -21.47
C LYS A 680 9.83 -18.79 -22.18
N TYR A 681 8.73 -18.81 -21.43
CA TYR A 681 7.35 -18.91 -21.93
C TYR A 681 6.53 -17.65 -21.69
N VAL A 682 7.13 -16.61 -21.10
CA VAL A 682 6.62 -15.24 -21.15
C VAL A 682 6.91 -14.70 -22.56
N ASN A 683 5.88 -14.35 -23.31
CA ASN A 683 5.99 -14.03 -24.74
C ASN A 683 6.53 -12.60 -25.01
N LYS A 684 7.68 -12.27 -24.43
CA LYS A 684 8.32 -10.95 -24.52
C LYS A 684 9.84 -11.13 -24.69
N PRO A 685 10.41 -10.82 -25.87
CA PRO A 685 11.85 -10.92 -26.08
C PRO A 685 12.65 -10.04 -25.10
N ASN A 686 13.77 -10.58 -24.62
CA ASN A 686 14.74 -9.95 -23.71
C ASN A 686 14.24 -9.65 -22.28
N TRP A 687 13.07 -10.15 -21.87
CA TRP A 687 12.64 -10.15 -20.47
C TRP A 687 12.96 -11.52 -19.86
N ASN A 688 13.64 -11.54 -18.71
CA ASN A 688 14.01 -12.76 -17.98
C ASN A 688 13.25 -12.87 -16.65
N LEU A 689 11.93 -12.77 -16.73
CA LEU A 689 11.01 -12.72 -15.59
C LEU A 689 9.94 -13.82 -15.66
N ASN A 690 9.51 -14.33 -14.51
CA ASN A 690 8.38 -15.25 -14.44
C ASN A 690 7.02 -14.52 -14.61
N GLY A 691 5.93 -15.27 -14.69
CA GLY A 691 4.59 -14.71 -14.95
C GLY A 691 4.09 -13.72 -13.89
N LYS A 692 4.42 -13.91 -12.60
CA LYS A 692 4.09 -12.96 -11.51
C LYS A 692 4.83 -11.64 -11.71
N GLU A 693 6.14 -11.73 -11.93
CA GLU A 693 7.03 -10.59 -12.15
C GLU A 693 6.68 -9.81 -13.43
N TYR A 694 6.29 -10.51 -14.51
CA TYR A 694 5.83 -9.87 -15.73
C TYR A 694 4.55 -9.05 -15.49
N ILE A 695 3.51 -9.65 -14.88
CA ILE A 695 2.28 -8.91 -14.55
C ILE A 695 2.60 -7.71 -13.65
N ALA A 696 3.37 -7.92 -12.56
CA ALA A 696 3.81 -6.87 -11.64
C ALA A 696 4.49 -5.68 -12.35
N ASN A 697 5.43 -5.96 -13.26
CA ASN A 697 6.18 -4.94 -13.97
C ASN A 697 5.40 -4.26 -15.09
N ASN A 698 4.26 -4.81 -15.50
CA ASN A 698 3.36 -4.20 -16.48
C ASN A 698 2.14 -3.51 -15.85
N LEU A 699 1.83 -3.67 -14.56
CA LEU A 699 0.80 -2.89 -13.85
C LEU A 699 1.03 -1.39 -14.02
N GLY A 700 -0.03 -0.65 -14.36
CA GLY A 700 0.04 0.80 -14.56
C GLY A 700 0.80 1.19 -15.83
N TYR A 701 1.46 2.35 -15.79
CA TYR A 701 2.36 2.81 -16.85
C TYR A 701 3.77 2.23 -16.67
N ARG A 702 4.47 1.97 -17.78
CA ARG A 702 5.90 1.67 -17.79
C ARG A 702 6.54 2.22 -19.05
N TYR A 703 7.30 3.30 -18.91
CA TYR A 703 7.92 3.95 -20.06
C TYR A 703 9.30 3.37 -20.38
N VAL A 704 9.63 3.26 -21.66
CA VAL A 704 10.93 2.84 -22.19
C VAL A 704 11.37 3.83 -23.26
N ILE A 705 12.52 4.46 -23.08
CA ILE A 705 13.16 5.27 -24.13
C ILE A 705 13.67 4.30 -25.19
N ARG A 706 13.21 4.47 -26.43
CA ARG A 706 13.55 3.62 -27.58
C ARG A 706 14.69 4.17 -28.42
N SER A 707 14.70 5.48 -28.66
CA SER A 707 15.78 6.14 -29.39
C SER A 707 15.76 7.65 -29.20
N SER A 708 16.86 8.29 -29.58
CA SER A 708 16.98 9.74 -29.75
C SER A 708 17.56 10.04 -31.12
N LYS A 709 17.19 11.17 -31.73
CA LYS A 709 17.70 11.58 -33.05
C LYS A 709 17.54 13.08 -33.27
N LEU A 710 18.61 13.75 -33.71
CA LEU A 710 18.53 15.12 -34.23
C LEU A 710 18.06 15.07 -35.70
N LEU A 711 16.98 15.79 -36.01
CA LEU A 711 16.45 16.02 -37.35
C LEU A 711 16.80 17.43 -37.82
N SER A 712 17.03 17.59 -39.12
CA SER A 712 17.24 18.88 -39.79
C SER A 712 18.31 19.79 -39.17
N THR A 713 19.25 19.21 -38.42
CA THR A 713 20.26 19.87 -37.57
C THR A 713 19.76 20.68 -36.35
N ASN A 714 18.44 20.81 -36.13
CA ASN A 714 17.89 21.61 -35.03
C ASN A 714 16.81 20.94 -34.16
N VAL A 715 16.06 19.95 -34.66
CA VAL A 715 14.94 19.35 -33.87
C VAL A 715 15.39 18.02 -33.27
N LEU A 716 15.55 17.96 -31.95
CA LEU A 716 15.85 16.71 -31.26
C LEU A 716 14.54 15.96 -30.98
N ASN A 717 14.42 14.76 -31.55
CA ASN A 717 13.35 13.82 -31.25
C ASN A 717 13.83 12.77 -30.25
N ILE A 718 12.96 12.40 -29.31
CA ILE A 718 13.12 11.30 -28.37
C ILE A 718 11.87 10.42 -28.50
N VAL A 719 12.05 9.12 -28.75
CA VAL A 719 10.96 8.16 -28.88
C VAL A 719 10.80 7.40 -27.58
N VAL A 720 9.60 7.45 -26.99
CA VAL A 720 9.23 6.73 -25.77
C VAL A 720 8.12 5.74 -26.10
N GLU A 721 8.21 4.51 -25.59
CA GLU A 721 7.11 3.53 -25.61
C GLU A 721 6.53 3.37 -24.21
N ASN A 722 5.20 3.28 -24.07
CA ASN A 722 4.59 2.73 -22.86
C ASN A 722 4.34 1.22 -23.07
N VAL A 723 5.05 0.40 -22.30
CA VAL A 723 4.93 -1.07 -22.34
C VAL A 723 3.96 -1.62 -21.27
N GLY A 724 3.48 -0.77 -20.35
CA GLY A 724 2.54 -1.13 -19.30
C GLY A 724 1.15 -1.55 -19.81
N PHE A 725 0.24 -1.83 -18.87
CA PHE A 725 -1.17 -2.12 -19.15
C PHE A 725 -2.01 -0.84 -19.24
N ALA A 726 -1.59 0.24 -18.58
CA ALA A 726 -2.37 1.48 -18.43
C ALA A 726 -1.57 2.75 -18.80
N PRO A 727 -2.24 3.87 -19.08
CA PRO A 727 -1.61 5.19 -19.09
C PRO A 727 -1.23 5.63 -17.66
N ALA A 728 -0.48 6.73 -17.55
CA ALA A 728 -0.48 7.50 -16.32
C ALA A 728 -1.78 8.32 -16.25
N TYR A 729 -2.33 8.54 -15.06
CA TYR A 729 -3.58 9.32 -14.91
C TYR A 729 -3.33 10.76 -14.43
N VAL A 730 -2.15 11.03 -13.88
CA VAL A 730 -1.67 12.36 -13.51
C VAL A 730 -0.71 12.92 -14.57
N SER A 731 -0.59 14.25 -14.63
CA SER A 731 0.31 14.93 -15.57
C SER A 731 1.72 15.04 -15.02
N PHE A 732 2.74 14.80 -15.87
CA PHE A 732 4.15 14.93 -15.53
C PHE A 732 4.84 16.01 -16.35
N ASN A 733 5.80 16.70 -15.75
CA ASN A 733 6.68 17.65 -16.43
C ASN A 733 7.74 16.87 -17.21
N THR A 734 7.86 17.11 -18.51
CA THR A 734 8.82 16.42 -19.39
C THR A 734 9.88 17.41 -19.87
N LYS A 735 11.16 17.07 -19.75
CA LYS A 735 12.27 17.98 -20.09
C LYS A 735 13.49 17.31 -20.71
N VAL A 736 14.27 18.11 -21.42
CA VAL A 736 15.60 17.78 -21.93
C VAL A 736 16.61 18.78 -21.37
N ILE A 737 17.74 18.26 -20.88
CA ILE A 737 18.80 19.08 -20.27
C ILE A 737 20.09 18.94 -21.11
N LEU A 738 20.64 20.08 -21.52
CA LEU A 738 21.90 20.21 -22.24
C LEU A 738 23.00 20.61 -21.25
N ARG A 739 23.94 19.72 -20.96
CA ARG A 739 25.02 19.98 -19.99
C ARG A 739 26.40 19.94 -20.63
N SER A 740 27.16 21.03 -20.52
CA SER A 740 28.59 21.11 -20.87
C SER A 740 29.44 21.28 -19.62
N THR A 741 30.65 20.72 -19.65
CA THR A 741 31.65 20.85 -18.58
C THR A 741 32.74 21.87 -18.90
N SER A 742 32.84 22.36 -20.14
CA SER A 742 33.86 23.33 -20.56
C SER A 742 33.35 24.28 -21.65
N PRO A 743 32.99 25.53 -21.29
CA PRO A 743 32.75 26.00 -19.93
C PRO A 743 31.58 25.25 -19.28
N SER A 744 31.51 25.26 -17.94
CA SER A 744 30.34 24.74 -17.23
C SER A 744 29.08 25.51 -17.67
N GLN A 745 28.10 24.81 -18.22
CA GLN A 745 26.82 25.38 -18.61
C GLN A 745 25.76 24.29 -18.63
N GLU A 746 24.58 24.64 -18.12
CA GLU A 746 23.37 23.83 -18.21
C GLU A 746 22.26 24.65 -18.88
N ILE A 747 21.45 24.00 -19.72
CA ILE A 747 20.24 24.59 -20.32
C ILE A 747 19.13 23.55 -20.24
N GLU A 748 18.06 23.88 -19.54
CA GLU A 748 16.85 23.07 -19.44
C GLU A 748 15.81 23.52 -20.48
N LEU A 749 15.17 22.55 -21.14
CA LEU A 749 14.15 22.76 -22.17
C LEU A 749 12.93 21.87 -21.89
N ASN A 750 11.80 22.49 -21.58
CA ASN A 750 10.53 21.78 -21.38
C ASN A 750 9.94 21.30 -22.71
N ILE A 751 9.42 20.07 -22.71
CA ILE A 751 8.69 19.47 -23.82
C ILE A 751 7.20 19.45 -23.47
N GLN A 752 6.39 20.12 -24.28
CA GLN A 752 4.94 20.10 -24.15
C GLN A 752 4.38 18.77 -24.66
N SER A 753 3.91 17.91 -23.75
CA SER A 753 3.26 16.64 -24.07
C SER A 753 2.31 16.20 -22.97
N ASP A 754 1.28 15.42 -23.32
CA ASP A 754 0.32 14.86 -22.37
C ASP A 754 0.65 13.37 -22.12
N ASN A 755 1.44 13.10 -21.07
CA ASN A 755 1.92 11.76 -20.70
C ASN A 755 0.78 10.76 -20.45
N ARG A 756 -0.42 11.26 -20.10
CA ARG A 756 -1.63 10.46 -19.90
C ARG A 756 -2.17 9.83 -21.18
N LYS A 757 -1.64 10.22 -22.34
CA LYS A 757 -1.96 9.63 -23.66
C LYS A 757 -0.82 8.80 -24.23
N TRP A 758 0.35 8.75 -23.57
CA TRP A 758 1.52 8.01 -24.07
C TRP A 758 1.24 6.50 -24.09
N GLY A 759 1.18 5.95 -25.30
CA GLY A 759 0.88 4.55 -25.57
C GLY A 759 -0.59 4.24 -25.92
N PHE A 760 -1.48 5.23 -25.80
CA PHE A 760 -2.94 5.03 -25.81
C PHE A 760 -3.69 5.95 -26.80
N ILE A 761 -3.00 6.41 -27.85
CA ILE A 761 -3.65 7.11 -28.98
C ILE A 761 -4.17 6.06 -29.97
N LYS A 762 -5.49 6.01 -30.22
CA LYS A 762 -6.10 5.11 -31.20
C LYS A 762 -5.64 5.46 -32.63
N GLN A 763 -5.17 4.46 -33.38
CA GLN A 763 -5.01 4.50 -34.84
C GLN A 763 -5.72 3.28 -35.44
N GLY A 764 -6.91 3.51 -35.99
CA GLY A 764 -7.83 2.41 -36.32
C GLY A 764 -8.22 1.64 -35.05
N ASN A 765 -8.07 0.31 -35.07
CA ASN A 765 -8.47 -0.58 -33.98
C ASN A 765 -7.34 -0.87 -32.96
N THR A 766 -6.19 -0.20 -33.04
CA THR A 766 -5.07 -0.41 -32.12
C THR A 766 -4.59 0.89 -31.49
N TYR A 767 -3.97 0.77 -30.32
CA TYR A 767 -3.30 1.89 -29.65
C TYR A 767 -1.84 1.98 -30.09
N VAL A 768 -1.37 3.19 -30.44
CA VAL A 768 0.04 3.44 -30.75
C VAL A 768 0.84 3.48 -29.46
N LYS A 769 1.64 2.43 -29.22
CA LYS A 769 2.45 2.30 -28.00
C LYS A 769 3.55 3.37 -27.85
N THR A 770 3.98 3.97 -28.96
CA THR A 770 5.06 4.96 -29.00
C THR A 770 4.57 6.40 -29.14
N VAL A 771 5.27 7.32 -28.49
CA VAL A 771 5.19 8.77 -28.70
C VAL A 771 6.55 9.29 -29.17
N THR A 772 6.54 10.29 -30.04
CA THR A 772 7.75 11.05 -30.39
C THR A 772 7.67 12.42 -29.75
N LEU A 773 8.64 12.71 -28.88
CA LEU A 773 8.79 13.94 -28.14
C LEU A 773 9.83 14.80 -28.85
N SER A 774 9.45 16.00 -29.29
CA SER A 774 10.31 16.88 -30.11
C SER A 774 10.64 18.17 -29.36
N VAL A 775 11.92 18.59 -29.40
CA VAL A 775 12.37 19.90 -28.92
C VAL A 775 13.19 20.60 -30.00
N ASP A 776 12.87 21.87 -30.27
CA ASP A 776 13.65 22.71 -31.20
C ASP A 776 14.79 23.42 -30.46
N LEU A 777 16.01 23.17 -30.93
CA LEU A 777 17.25 23.74 -30.40
C LEU A 777 17.66 25.02 -31.12
N SER A 778 16.95 25.45 -32.17
CA SER A 778 17.27 26.59 -33.03
C SER A 778 17.62 27.87 -32.23
N GLN A 779 16.77 28.23 -31.26
CA GLN A 779 16.93 29.40 -30.40
C GLN A 779 17.99 29.24 -29.30
N GLN A 780 18.53 28.04 -29.12
CA GLN A 780 19.51 27.74 -28.08
C GLN A 780 20.94 27.80 -28.59
N TYR A 781 21.20 27.55 -29.87
CA TYR A 781 22.57 27.56 -30.43
C TYR A 781 23.34 28.84 -30.16
N SER A 782 22.70 30.01 -30.23
CA SER A 782 23.30 31.31 -29.90
C SER A 782 23.66 31.50 -28.42
N LYS A 783 23.12 30.65 -27.53
CA LYS A 783 23.36 30.65 -26.08
C LYS A 783 24.40 29.60 -25.66
N LEU A 784 24.78 28.67 -26.54
CA LEU A 784 25.73 27.60 -26.24
C LEU A 784 27.17 28.14 -26.25
N LYS A 785 27.81 28.13 -25.08
CA LYS A 785 29.18 28.62 -24.86
C LYS A 785 30.26 27.55 -25.08
N GLY A 786 29.90 26.27 -24.98
CA GLY A 786 30.80 25.11 -25.13
C GLY A 786 30.73 24.46 -26.51
N LYS A 787 31.68 23.56 -26.81
CA LYS A 787 31.71 22.81 -28.08
C LYS A 787 31.01 21.44 -28.02
N SER A 788 30.69 20.95 -26.81
CA SER A 788 30.06 19.65 -26.59
C SER A 788 29.12 19.70 -25.41
N TYR A 789 27.92 19.14 -25.58
CA TYR A 789 26.87 19.04 -24.56
C TYR A 789 26.42 17.59 -24.46
N THR A 790 26.44 17.03 -23.25
CA THR A 790 25.72 15.79 -22.98
C THR A 790 24.25 16.10 -22.83
N ILE A 791 23.41 15.27 -23.47
CA ILE A 791 21.96 15.45 -23.49
C ILE A 791 21.32 14.43 -22.57
N PHE A 792 20.51 14.93 -21.64
CA PHE A 792 19.70 14.12 -20.71
C PHE A 792 18.22 14.34 -20.97
N PHE A 793 17.41 13.33 -20.62
CA PHE A 793 15.96 13.33 -20.71
C PHE A 793 15.36 12.90 -19.38
N ASN A 794 14.45 13.71 -18.85
CA ASN A 794 13.82 13.52 -17.55
C ASN A 794 12.30 13.73 -17.68
N VAL A 795 11.56 12.97 -16.89
CA VAL A 795 10.13 13.15 -16.65
C VAL A 795 9.95 13.19 -15.15
N HIS A 796 9.26 14.20 -14.66
CA HIS A 796 9.16 14.53 -13.24
C HIS A 796 7.71 14.71 -12.85
N ASP A 797 7.29 14.12 -11.73
CA ASP A 797 5.97 14.34 -11.16
C ASP A 797 5.98 15.54 -10.19
N PRO A 798 5.37 16.68 -10.56
CA PRO A 798 5.33 17.84 -9.69
C PRO A 798 4.44 17.66 -8.45
N ARG A 799 3.65 16.59 -8.35
CA ARG A 799 2.81 16.31 -7.16
C ARG A 799 3.57 15.64 -6.03
N THR A 800 4.58 14.83 -6.35
CA THR A 800 5.39 14.05 -5.39
C THR A 800 6.86 14.49 -5.34
N GLY A 801 7.31 15.33 -6.28
CA GLY A 801 8.72 15.67 -6.43
C GLY A 801 9.59 14.53 -7.00
N VAL A 802 8.97 13.45 -7.48
CA VAL A 802 9.70 12.25 -7.95
C VAL A 802 9.97 12.29 -9.44
N ASP A 803 11.24 12.02 -9.79
CA ASP A 803 11.62 11.69 -11.16
C ASP A 803 11.16 10.28 -11.56
N ILE A 804 10.32 10.23 -12.60
CA ILE A 804 9.77 8.99 -13.15
C ILE A 804 10.88 8.14 -13.77
N LYS A 805 11.06 6.93 -13.22
CA LYS A 805 12.04 5.95 -13.73
C LYS A 805 11.49 5.22 -14.94
N PHE A 806 12.37 5.00 -15.91
CA PHE A 806 12.09 4.28 -17.16
C PHE A 806 12.68 2.88 -17.09
N GLY A 807 12.05 1.94 -17.80
CA GLY A 807 12.55 0.58 -18.00
C GLY A 807 13.72 0.58 -18.98
N ASN A 808 14.84 1.22 -18.62
CA ASN A 808 16.07 1.27 -19.40
C ASN A 808 17.30 0.88 -18.59
N TYR A 809 18.22 0.10 -19.18
CA TYR A 809 19.51 -0.24 -18.56
C TYR A 809 20.48 0.95 -18.47
N ASN A 810 20.17 2.04 -19.16
CA ASN A 810 20.99 3.25 -19.21
C ASN A 810 21.02 3.92 -17.83
N THR A 811 22.19 4.38 -17.40
CA THR A 811 22.38 5.04 -16.10
C THR A 811 21.44 6.24 -15.94
N TYR A 812 20.69 6.24 -14.83
CA TYR A 812 19.98 7.40 -14.33
C TYR A 812 20.96 8.36 -13.66
N TYR A 813 20.82 9.66 -13.90
CA TYR A 813 21.60 10.69 -13.22
C TYR A 813 20.64 11.60 -12.45
N ASP A 814 20.85 11.73 -11.14
CA ASP A 814 19.97 12.50 -10.27
C ASP A 814 19.89 13.98 -10.71
N ASN A 815 18.68 14.54 -10.64
CA ASN A 815 18.30 15.86 -11.14
C ASN A 815 18.45 16.08 -12.66
N LEU A 816 19.00 15.12 -13.42
CA LEU A 816 19.25 15.25 -14.87
C LEU A 816 18.44 14.27 -15.72
N GLY A 817 18.18 13.07 -15.23
CA GLY A 817 17.51 12.00 -15.97
C GLY A 817 18.44 11.04 -16.71
N TYR A 818 17.92 10.40 -17.75
CA TYR A 818 18.65 9.44 -18.57
C TYR A 818 19.48 10.15 -19.63
N ARG A 819 20.76 9.81 -19.75
CA ARG A 819 21.59 10.28 -20.86
C ARG A 819 21.08 9.69 -22.18
N VAL A 820 20.72 10.52 -23.15
CA VAL A 820 20.21 10.11 -24.46
C VAL A 820 21.18 10.36 -25.62
N GLY A 821 22.23 11.16 -25.43
CA GLY A 821 23.27 11.35 -26.45
C GLY A 821 24.26 12.48 -26.15
N ILE A 822 24.99 12.91 -27.19
CA ILE A 822 25.94 14.04 -27.17
C ILE A 822 25.69 14.93 -28.39
N LEU A 823 25.58 16.23 -28.16
CA LEU A 823 25.50 17.27 -29.18
C LEU A 823 26.86 17.98 -29.27
N ASN A 824 27.46 18.02 -30.45
CA ASN A 824 28.72 18.71 -30.72
C ASN A 824 28.51 19.87 -31.69
N LEU A 825 29.20 20.98 -31.44
CA LEU A 825 29.21 22.18 -32.27
C LEU A 825 30.62 22.38 -32.82
N ALA A 826 30.75 22.44 -34.14
CA ALA A 826 32.01 22.70 -34.84
C ALA A 826 32.09 24.14 -35.35
#